data_AF-A0A9Q9EUX0-F1
#
_entry.id   AF-A0A9Q9EUX0-F1
#
_cell.length_a   1.000
_cell.length_b   1.000
_cell.length_c   1.000
_cell.angle_alpha   90.00
_cell.angle_beta   90.00
_cell.angle_gamma   90.00
#
_symmetry.space_group_name_H-M   'P 1'
#
loop_
_entity.id
_entity.type
_entity.pdbx_description
1 polymer ?
#
loop_
_entity_poly.entity_id
_entity_poly.type
_entity_poly.pdbx_seq_one_letter_code
_entity_poly.pdbx_strand_id
1 'polypeptide(L)'
;MRKFKAFLIVITVLLLSSACDHFFSDIERDLEYWSSTVLITGNEIPAAGTDNEGYPCLPSAVDKTIILKLTNPQKYILKIPGAQGSPSDIVVFENGVKGTDGMNAPRAEIDYYFRQTSSDRIELIYKDAFLKYSEWGSQNLSPAITLYNKEGRKFEQKYTFKLRANTPPPALEYKALCKTQDGITWYYVLCFEVKDMDKTVSTELLHKDIASITVTPQGGTAQTLPLTVKPDKSGFNIGNSGILLPVASVKKLEVGDVNQGVTIDDTPTEKWIIYLKTDVQVKVGAAKEYTLKLTDEKGLSSPEITKSTATNKLSPVGLYHNNSPITENSENSPHEINTNMAITLQARVKAGAAITGTIAKKVSGSNNWNGADSVSGTTTAAITLPALGNNENEALYKISLKASQQNYEPSDEKTFFVKLVKQFTVTFRVVDGNGSLQGSYNGNTETASGNYTKTLTVPYGGSVTFTATPNNPNQYKVGNWTCMPSIGFTGQNGQASASLTVTANTEVSVQFVQLSALTPQTLKIHGQDASAGAVTLPYTVTQLSQNDIQLSFAGQQQNIPFTVTPQLPLTLTEGVPQNLTINVAASPGNYPAWSKTVQVTRAQNDVANLASFKLNGELKTAPFTSEYTVASTTARVTDFMFDANSTGATASVSPGGNANIPANGVTQFTITVKAQNGSTTQPIRFTVKRQTYPVRFSVQDGRGGSLKGVYNGSPQIANGGSTASFTVPHGESVAFTATPDNGWEVDRWTVGGSTVNGTNQSYTLSNVTAEKTVRVKFKPGEFNLAGGGSDAWKQLKDEAAKPYGAHTIVIKGEIKATNGNNAGEIRLGRNLTIRGGSSAVLNASGITRIFKLENGKTLILKDITLKNAQVGSTNEGGGVYIDNGGTLIMQGSSTITNCKAGKGGGVYVKGTFKMEGSALVTDETGRDNEVYLESGKTVTVTGALANKPAAKIRVADYQKNRVLAVGEHAKKENFQLAPVGGNNWRYKKVGNEVKFVTGKLTYTIEKIISIKEHDGATDAEYYWTMKLDGQNVHSLGRDNAWKPKKKGKTYNINSSQEVLFDYTDDKTVGAYFLIKEKDKTGGASNDDLIVEVTKDITYQNDQLEFEGSTISLDQEKTFRLEFHNKDKGEVDVVCRIRWEDE
;
A
#
# COMPACT_ATOMS: atom_id res chain seq x y z
N MET A 1 -54.06 -48.15 -27.07
CA MET A 1 -54.25 -49.50 -27.63
C MET A 1 -55.04 -49.40 -28.93
N ARG A 2 -54.49 -49.88 -30.07
CA ARG A 2 -55.22 -50.31 -31.30
C ARG A 2 -54.21 -50.90 -32.32
N LYS A 3 -53.62 -52.05 -31.97
CA LYS A 3 -52.95 -52.93 -32.95
C LYS A 3 -54.01 -53.80 -33.65
N PHE A 4 -53.64 -54.46 -34.75
CA PHE A 4 -54.47 -55.38 -35.55
C PHE A 4 -55.73 -54.79 -36.20
N LYS A 5 -55.57 -54.25 -37.43
CA LYS A 5 -56.41 -54.53 -38.63
C LYS A 5 -55.94 -53.73 -39.86
N ALA A 6 -54.79 -54.10 -40.42
CA ALA A 6 -54.28 -53.60 -41.71
C ALA A 6 -53.40 -54.60 -42.49
N PHE A 7 -53.07 -55.76 -41.91
CA PHE A 7 -52.05 -56.70 -42.40
C PHE A 7 -52.58 -57.69 -43.47
N LEU A 8 -53.63 -57.33 -44.22
CA LEU A 8 -54.36 -58.27 -45.10
C LEU A 8 -54.74 -57.71 -46.48
N ILE A 9 -54.13 -56.59 -46.91
CA ILE A 9 -54.36 -55.99 -48.24
C ILE A 9 -53.06 -55.84 -49.05
N VAL A 10 -51.91 -55.67 -48.38
CA VAL A 10 -50.61 -55.48 -49.06
C VAL A 10 -50.15 -56.71 -49.85
N ILE A 11 -50.52 -57.92 -49.43
CA ILE A 11 -50.15 -59.18 -50.11
C ILE A 11 -50.79 -59.28 -51.51
N THR A 12 -51.92 -58.63 -51.75
CA THR A 12 -52.64 -58.70 -53.04
C THR A 12 -52.09 -57.76 -54.12
N VAL A 13 -51.16 -56.85 -53.78
CA VAL A 13 -50.58 -55.87 -54.72
C VAL A 13 -49.19 -56.34 -55.24
N LEU A 14 -48.69 -57.48 -54.77
CA LEU A 14 -47.37 -58.02 -55.12
C LEU A 14 -47.28 -58.76 -56.48
N LEU A 15 -48.32 -58.67 -57.33
CA LEU A 15 -48.51 -59.55 -58.50
C LEU A 15 -48.77 -58.84 -59.85
N LEU A 16 -48.55 -57.53 -59.95
CA LEU A 16 -48.54 -56.82 -61.24
C LEU A 16 -47.31 -55.91 -61.38
N SER A 17 -46.38 -56.30 -62.25
CA SER A 17 -45.16 -55.56 -62.58
C SER A 17 -45.34 -54.63 -63.79
N SER A 18 -44.35 -53.77 -64.03
CA SER A 18 -44.11 -53.01 -65.29
C SER A 18 -44.96 -51.77 -65.62
N ALA A 19 -45.68 -51.17 -64.67
CA ALA A 19 -46.34 -49.86 -64.88
C ALA A 19 -46.20 -48.85 -63.70
N CYS A 20 -45.39 -49.14 -62.68
CA CYS A 20 -45.51 -48.48 -61.37
C CYS A 20 -44.27 -47.77 -60.82
N ASP A 21 -43.15 -47.62 -61.55
CA ASP A 21 -42.00 -46.80 -61.05
C ASP A 21 -42.47 -45.37 -60.68
N HIS A 22 -43.36 -44.78 -61.48
CA HIS A 22 -43.93 -43.46 -61.19
C HIS A 22 -44.88 -43.50 -59.98
N PHE A 23 -45.85 -44.42 -59.98
CA PHE A 23 -46.87 -44.54 -58.92
C PHE A 23 -46.27 -44.90 -57.55
N PHE A 24 -45.22 -45.73 -57.51
CA PHE A 24 -44.47 -45.98 -56.28
C PHE A 24 -43.54 -44.82 -55.92
N SER A 25 -42.92 -44.10 -56.87
CA SER A 25 -42.16 -42.88 -56.54
C SER A 25 -43.05 -41.76 -55.99
N ASP A 26 -44.29 -41.66 -56.45
CA ASP A 26 -45.29 -40.73 -55.92
C ASP A 26 -45.77 -41.19 -54.54
N ILE A 27 -46.06 -42.48 -54.34
CA ILE A 27 -46.43 -43.02 -53.02
C ILE A 27 -45.27 -42.94 -52.02
N GLU A 28 -44.02 -43.19 -52.41
CA GLU A 28 -42.86 -43.06 -51.52
C GLU A 28 -42.56 -41.60 -51.20
N ARG A 29 -42.61 -40.69 -52.18
CA ARG A 29 -42.48 -39.24 -51.95
C ARG A 29 -43.61 -38.71 -51.08
N ASP A 30 -44.85 -39.15 -51.27
CA ASP A 30 -45.99 -38.74 -50.46
C ASP A 30 -45.92 -39.37 -49.06
N LEU A 31 -45.49 -40.63 -48.91
CA LEU A 31 -45.25 -41.25 -47.60
C LEU A 31 -44.11 -40.56 -46.85
N GLU A 32 -43.00 -40.23 -47.51
CA GLU A 32 -41.88 -39.48 -46.94
C GLU A 32 -42.31 -38.04 -46.59
N TYR A 33 -43.10 -37.40 -47.46
CA TYR A 33 -43.73 -36.10 -47.16
C TYR A 33 -44.62 -36.19 -45.92
N TRP A 34 -45.57 -37.13 -45.86
CA TRP A 34 -46.53 -37.24 -44.76
C TRP A 34 -45.95 -37.81 -43.45
N SER A 35 -44.87 -38.61 -43.51
CA SER A 35 -44.19 -39.16 -42.32
C SER A 35 -43.02 -38.31 -41.81
N SER A 36 -42.42 -37.46 -42.65
CA SER A 36 -41.39 -36.51 -42.22
C SER A 36 -41.89 -35.54 -41.15
N THR A 37 -41.01 -35.17 -40.22
CA THR A 37 -41.30 -34.17 -39.19
C THR A 37 -40.27 -33.04 -39.24
N VAL A 38 -40.66 -31.86 -38.77
CA VAL A 38 -39.74 -30.79 -38.39
C VAL A 38 -39.94 -30.52 -36.91
N LEU A 39 -38.86 -30.51 -36.15
CA LEU A 39 -38.87 -30.37 -34.69
C LEU A 39 -37.83 -29.35 -34.24
N ILE A 40 -38.22 -28.42 -33.38
CA ILE A 40 -37.28 -27.64 -32.57
C ILE A 40 -36.75 -28.55 -31.46
N THR A 41 -35.44 -28.79 -31.46
CA THR A 41 -34.74 -29.67 -30.52
C THR A 41 -34.13 -28.94 -29.33
N GLY A 42 -33.93 -27.62 -29.46
CA GLY A 42 -33.38 -26.79 -28.40
C GLY A 42 -33.33 -25.31 -28.79
N ASN A 43 -32.92 -24.48 -27.84
CA ASN A 43 -32.72 -23.04 -28.04
C ASN A 43 -31.38 -22.58 -27.44
N GLU A 44 -30.89 -21.44 -27.91
CA GLU A 44 -29.80 -20.66 -27.31
C GLU A 44 -30.31 -19.23 -27.11
N ILE A 45 -30.41 -18.80 -25.85
CA ILE A 45 -30.94 -17.48 -25.46
C ILE A 45 -29.78 -16.62 -24.95
N PRO A 46 -29.55 -15.41 -25.50
CA PRO A 46 -28.48 -14.50 -25.05
C PRO A 46 -28.92 -13.73 -23.79
N ALA A 47 -29.30 -14.46 -22.74
CA ALA A 47 -29.72 -13.91 -21.46
C ALA A 47 -28.53 -13.40 -20.63
N ALA A 48 -28.75 -12.34 -19.85
CA ALA A 48 -27.76 -11.81 -18.91
C ALA A 48 -27.88 -12.40 -17.50
N GLY A 49 -28.93 -13.20 -17.26
CA GLY A 49 -29.18 -13.91 -16.01
C GLY A 49 -30.52 -14.66 -16.09
N THR A 50 -30.90 -15.27 -14.97
CA THR A 50 -32.19 -15.95 -14.79
C THR A 50 -32.84 -15.40 -13.53
N ASP A 51 -34.12 -15.05 -13.58
CA ASP A 51 -34.85 -14.52 -12.43
C ASP A 51 -35.26 -15.60 -11.40
N ASN A 52 -35.79 -15.16 -10.25
CA ASN A 52 -36.25 -16.03 -9.16
C ASN A 52 -37.40 -16.98 -9.56
N GLU A 53 -38.10 -16.70 -10.68
CA GLU A 53 -39.17 -17.55 -11.22
C GLU A 53 -38.64 -18.51 -12.31
N GLY A 54 -37.33 -18.49 -12.60
CA GLY A 54 -36.67 -19.34 -13.58
C GLY A 54 -36.81 -18.87 -15.04
N TYR A 55 -37.06 -17.59 -15.30
CA TYR A 55 -37.05 -17.02 -16.64
C TYR A 55 -35.66 -16.49 -17.01
N PRO A 56 -35.06 -16.96 -18.13
CA PRO A 56 -33.93 -16.26 -18.76
C PRO A 56 -34.30 -14.83 -19.13
N CYS A 57 -33.49 -13.87 -18.69
CA CYS A 57 -33.74 -12.44 -18.85
C CYS A 57 -32.83 -11.82 -19.91
N LEU A 58 -33.46 -11.22 -20.92
CA LEU A 58 -32.79 -10.47 -21.98
C LEU A 58 -32.57 -9.00 -21.57
N PRO A 59 -31.33 -8.48 -21.64
CA PRO A 59 -31.09 -7.05 -21.46
C PRO A 59 -31.45 -6.29 -22.74
N SER A 60 -32.12 -5.14 -22.63
CA SER A 60 -32.83 -4.52 -23.78
C SER A 60 -32.02 -3.54 -24.63
N ALA A 61 -30.78 -3.24 -24.27
CA ALA A 61 -30.00 -2.14 -24.87
C ALA A 61 -29.85 -2.23 -26.41
N VAL A 62 -29.94 -3.45 -26.97
CA VAL A 62 -29.90 -3.79 -28.41
C VAL A 62 -30.77 -5.03 -28.67
N ASP A 63 -31.16 -5.25 -29.93
CA ASP A 63 -31.83 -6.46 -30.41
C ASP A 63 -31.19 -7.76 -29.90
N LYS A 64 -32.04 -8.78 -29.65
CA LYS A 64 -31.62 -10.09 -29.13
C LYS A 64 -32.12 -11.23 -30.00
N THR A 65 -31.19 -11.87 -30.69
CA THR A 65 -31.41 -13.09 -31.46
C THR A 65 -31.39 -14.31 -30.56
N ILE A 66 -32.52 -15.01 -30.47
CA ILE A 66 -32.63 -16.36 -29.91
C ILE A 66 -32.49 -17.34 -31.06
N ILE A 67 -31.56 -18.29 -30.94
CA ILE A 67 -31.34 -19.33 -31.96
C ILE A 67 -32.17 -20.56 -31.57
N LEU A 68 -33.00 -21.05 -32.48
CA LEU A 68 -33.78 -22.27 -32.34
C LEU A 68 -33.18 -23.35 -33.25
N LYS A 69 -32.77 -24.48 -32.67
CA LYS A 69 -32.15 -25.60 -33.38
C LYS A 69 -33.23 -26.54 -33.91
N LEU A 70 -33.15 -26.92 -35.19
CA LEU A 70 -34.14 -27.75 -35.86
C LEU A 70 -33.56 -29.12 -36.27
N THR A 71 -34.33 -30.17 -36.04
CA THR A 71 -34.28 -31.38 -36.87
C THR A 71 -35.23 -31.17 -38.06
N ASN A 72 -34.67 -31.04 -39.26
CA ASN A 72 -35.42 -30.80 -40.52
C ASN A 72 -34.78 -31.63 -41.66
N PRO A 73 -34.95 -32.96 -41.67
CA PRO A 73 -34.22 -33.86 -42.57
C PRO A 73 -34.52 -33.58 -44.05
N GLN A 74 -35.76 -33.21 -44.37
CA GLN A 74 -36.20 -32.86 -45.73
C GLN A 74 -35.94 -31.40 -46.12
N LYS A 75 -35.24 -30.63 -45.26
CA LYS A 75 -34.86 -29.23 -45.49
C LYS A 75 -36.02 -28.33 -45.91
N TYR A 76 -37.22 -28.54 -45.36
CA TYR A 76 -38.40 -27.74 -45.67
C TYR A 76 -38.14 -26.25 -45.44
N ILE A 77 -38.56 -25.44 -46.40
CA ILE A 77 -38.73 -23.99 -46.23
C ILE A 77 -39.99 -23.78 -45.37
N LEU A 78 -39.85 -23.02 -44.29
CA LEU A 78 -40.90 -22.80 -43.30
C LEU A 78 -41.62 -21.46 -43.54
N LYS A 79 -42.90 -21.39 -43.16
CA LYS A 79 -43.65 -20.13 -43.19
C LYS A 79 -43.20 -19.19 -42.07
N ILE A 80 -43.18 -17.90 -42.40
CA ILE A 80 -42.81 -16.79 -41.50
C ILE A 80 -44.09 -16.10 -41.03
N PRO A 81 -44.25 -15.78 -39.71
CA PRO A 81 -45.41 -15.06 -39.20
C PRO A 81 -45.54 -13.67 -39.84
N GLY A 82 -46.77 -13.20 -40.05
CA GLY A 82 -47.06 -11.90 -40.69
C GLY A 82 -46.99 -11.89 -42.22
N ALA A 83 -46.39 -12.90 -42.86
CA ALA A 83 -46.39 -13.01 -44.33
C ALA A 83 -47.79 -13.38 -44.88
N GLN A 84 -48.08 -12.96 -46.11
CA GLN A 84 -49.38 -13.23 -46.76
C GLN A 84 -49.61 -14.74 -46.92
N GLY A 85 -50.72 -15.25 -46.37
CA GLY A 85 -51.04 -16.69 -46.40
C GLY A 85 -50.32 -17.53 -45.35
N SER A 86 -49.67 -16.91 -44.35
CA SER A 86 -49.18 -17.58 -43.15
C SER A 86 -50.25 -17.74 -42.07
N PRO A 87 -50.34 -18.89 -41.40
CA PRO A 87 -51.14 -19.05 -40.19
C PRO A 87 -50.76 -18.05 -39.09
N SER A 88 -51.74 -17.63 -38.29
CA SER A 88 -51.53 -16.73 -37.16
C SER A 88 -50.99 -17.43 -35.89
N ASP A 89 -50.94 -18.76 -35.85
CA ASP A 89 -50.47 -19.55 -34.70
C ASP A 89 -48.99 -19.97 -34.79
N ILE A 90 -48.21 -19.40 -35.73
CA ILE A 90 -46.77 -19.69 -35.89
C ILE A 90 -45.97 -19.22 -34.67
N VAL A 91 -46.27 -18.02 -34.15
CA VAL A 91 -45.70 -17.48 -32.89
C VAL A 91 -46.84 -16.82 -32.11
N VAL A 92 -47.18 -17.37 -30.95
CA VAL A 92 -48.29 -16.92 -30.09
C VAL A 92 -47.75 -16.60 -28.69
N PHE A 93 -48.13 -15.46 -28.14
CA PHE A 93 -47.81 -15.05 -26.77
C PHE A 93 -48.99 -15.31 -25.84
N GLU A 94 -48.75 -15.35 -24.53
CA GLU A 94 -49.82 -15.49 -23.54
C GLU A 94 -50.78 -14.30 -23.54
N ASN A 95 -52.03 -14.53 -23.10
CA ASN A 95 -53.04 -13.50 -23.07
C ASN A 95 -52.69 -12.42 -22.04
N GLY A 96 -52.50 -11.19 -22.51
CA GLY A 96 -52.07 -10.04 -21.70
C GLY A 96 -50.74 -9.43 -22.14
N VAL A 97 -49.89 -10.17 -22.88
CA VAL A 97 -48.63 -9.64 -23.43
C VAL A 97 -48.93 -8.57 -24.48
N LYS A 98 -48.22 -7.44 -24.41
CA LYS A 98 -48.38 -6.26 -25.28
C LYS A 98 -47.10 -5.93 -26.01
N GLY A 99 -47.20 -5.73 -27.32
CA GLY A 99 -46.13 -5.17 -28.14
C GLY A 99 -45.90 -3.68 -27.86
N THR A 100 -45.00 -3.07 -28.61
CA THR A 100 -44.54 -1.67 -28.49
C THR A 100 -45.62 -0.59 -28.58
N ASP A 101 -46.84 -0.91 -29.03
CA ASP A 101 -47.98 0.02 -29.02
C ASP A 101 -48.84 -0.03 -27.74
N GLY A 102 -48.52 -0.95 -26.81
CA GLY A 102 -49.24 -1.14 -25.54
C GLY A 102 -50.66 -1.69 -25.65
N MET A 103 -51.20 -1.86 -26.86
CA MET A 103 -52.60 -2.22 -27.10
C MET A 103 -52.75 -3.62 -27.68
N ASN A 104 -51.90 -3.98 -28.65
CA ASN A 104 -51.95 -5.24 -29.38
C ASN A 104 -50.97 -6.28 -28.83
N ALA A 105 -51.21 -7.55 -29.14
CA ALA A 105 -50.20 -8.60 -28.93
C ALA A 105 -48.95 -8.32 -29.79
N PRO A 106 -47.76 -8.81 -29.42
CA PRO A 106 -46.53 -8.56 -30.19
C PRO A 106 -46.64 -8.99 -31.65
N ARG A 107 -46.20 -8.14 -32.57
CA ARG A 107 -46.34 -8.31 -34.02
C ARG A 107 -45.01 -8.68 -34.67
N ALA A 108 -45.08 -9.62 -35.62
CA ALA A 108 -43.95 -9.92 -36.50
C ALA A 108 -43.51 -8.68 -37.29
N GLU A 109 -42.22 -8.61 -37.61
CA GLU A 109 -41.47 -7.52 -38.26
C GLU A 109 -41.42 -6.18 -37.49
N ILE A 110 -42.38 -5.91 -36.59
CA ILE A 110 -42.45 -4.69 -35.77
C ILE A 110 -41.80 -4.89 -34.40
N ASP A 111 -42.23 -5.90 -33.65
CA ASP A 111 -41.80 -6.19 -32.28
C ASP A 111 -40.75 -7.32 -32.23
N TYR A 112 -40.85 -8.30 -33.14
CA TYR A 112 -39.87 -9.37 -33.32
C TYR A 112 -39.73 -9.78 -34.80
N TYR A 113 -38.57 -10.32 -35.19
CA TYR A 113 -38.35 -11.02 -36.46
C TYR A 113 -38.31 -12.53 -36.25
N PHE A 114 -38.77 -13.32 -37.22
CA PHE A 114 -38.69 -14.79 -37.18
C PHE A 114 -38.20 -15.31 -38.54
N ARG A 115 -36.95 -15.80 -38.59
CA ARG A 115 -36.25 -16.07 -39.85
C ARG A 115 -35.62 -17.47 -39.85
N GLN A 116 -35.91 -18.29 -40.84
CA GLN A 116 -35.15 -19.51 -41.09
C GLN A 116 -33.84 -19.13 -41.81
N THR A 117 -32.69 -19.31 -41.16
CA THR A 117 -31.38 -18.94 -41.74
C THR A 117 -30.59 -20.12 -42.29
N SER A 118 -30.96 -21.36 -41.91
CA SER A 118 -30.56 -22.60 -42.59
C SER A 118 -31.65 -23.67 -42.41
N SER A 119 -31.50 -24.85 -43.01
CA SER A 119 -32.47 -25.95 -42.82
C SER A 119 -32.65 -26.32 -41.34
N ASP A 120 -31.57 -26.25 -40.58
CA ASP A 120 -31.42 -26.64 -39.17
C ASP A 120 -31.51 -25.48 -38.17
N ARG A 121 -31.80 -24.24 -38.61
CA ARG A 121 -31.76 -23.03 -37.77
C ARG A 121 -32.90 -22.04 -38.04
N ILE A 122 -33.56 -21.60 -36.97
CA ILE A 122 -34.38 -20.38 -36.95
C ILE A 122 -33.76 -19.37 -35.99
N GLU A 123 -33.88 -18.09 -36.36
CA GLU A 123 -33.59 -16.93 -35.52
C GLU A 123 -34.89 -16.22 -35.18
N LEU A 124 -35.19 -16.15 -33.89
CA LEU A 124 -36.27 -15.34 -33.32
C LEU A 124 -35.62 -14.12 -32.65
N ILE A 125 -35.71 -12.97 -33.30
CA ILE A 125 -35.03 -11.73 -32.89
C ILE A 125 -36.04 -10.81 -32.21
N TYR A 126 -35.93 -10.63 -30.90
CA TYR A 126 -36.70 -9.61 -30.17
C TYR A 126 -36.00 -8.26 -30.32
N LYS A 127 -36.74 -7.23 -30.72
CA LYS A 127 -36.15 -5.91 -31.04
C LYS A 127 -35.99 -5.05 -29.79
N ASP A 128 -34.98 -4.18 -29.78
CA ASP A 128 -34.58 -3.37 -28.63
C ASP A 128 -35.78 -2.58 -28.05
N ALA A 129 -36.60 -1.96 -28.90
CA ALA A 129 -37.78 -1.20 -28.51
C ALA A 129 -38.85 -2.06 -27.82
N PHE A 130 -39.03 -3.32 -28.23
CA PHE A 130 -39.97 -4.25 -27.59
C PHE A 130 -39.42 -4.75 -26.25
N LEU A 131 -38.13 -5.09 -26.19
CA LEU A 131 -37.48 -5.46 -24.93
C LEU A 131 -37.56 -4.31 -23.91
N LYS A 132 -37.29 -3.07 -24.34
CA LYS A 132 -37.44 -1.83 -23.55
C LYS A 132 -38.88 -1.60 -23.08
N TYR A 133 -39.87 -1.91 -23.90
CA TYR A 133 -41.28 -1.82 -23.49
C TYR A 133 -41.67 -2.88 -22.44
N SER A 134 -40.92 -3.97 -22.34
CA SER A 134 -41.18 -5.09 -21.42
C SER A 134 -40.14 -5.23 -20.29
N GLU A 135 -39.33 -4.18 -20.05
CA GLU A 135 -38.27 -4.13 -19.02
C GLU A 135 -38.79 -4.41 -17.60
N TRP A 136 -37.88 -4.56 -16.62
CA TRP A 136 -38.19 -4.79 -15.20
C TRP A 136 -38.92 -6.12 -14.97
N GLY A 137 -38.82 -7.05 -15.94
CA GLY A 137 -39.56 -8.30 -15.98
C GLY A 137 -41.08 -8.08 -15.97
N SER A 138 -41.55 -6.96 -16.52
CA SER A 138 -42.96 -6.53 -16.46
C SER A 138 -43.93 -7.39 -17.27
N GLN A 139 -43.43 -8.18 -18.22
CA GLN A 139 -44.23 -9.07 -19.07
C GLN A 139 -43.60 -10.46 -19.22
N ASN A 140 -44.43 -11.50 -19.34
CA ASN A 140 -43.99 -12.82 -19.76
C ASN A 140 -43.74 -12.83 -21.28
N LEU A 141 -42.49 -12.92 -21.73
CA LEU A 141 -42.14 -12.89 -23.15
C LEU A 141 -42.04 -14.29 -23.78
N SER A 142 -42.42 -15.33 -23.05
CA SER A 142 -42.38 -16.72 -23.49
C SER A 142 -43.28 -16.96 -24.71
N PRO A 143 -42.74 -17.36 -25.87
CA PRO A 143 -43.53 -17.66 -27.05
C PRO A 143 -43.99 -19.13 -27.04
N ALA A 144 -45.13 -19.39 -27.67
CA ALA A 144 -45.51 -20.70 -28.16
C ALA A 144 -45.37 -20.72 -29.69
N ILE A 145 -44.57 -21.63 -30.20
CA ILE A 145 -44.13 -21.67 -31.60
C ILE A 145 -44.68 -22.94 -32.29
N THR A 146 -45.27 -22.78 -33.46
CA THR A 146 -45.85 -23.86 -34.27
C THR A 146 -45.29 -23.78 -35.69
N LEU A 147 -44.62 -24.83 -36.17
CA LEU A 147 -43.99 -24.80 -37.49
C LEU A 147 -44.95 -25.27 -38.60
N TYR A 148 -44.81 -24.66 -39.77
CA TYR A 148 -45.50 -25.03 -41.00
C TYR A 148 -44.52 -24.97 -42.17
N ASN A 149 -44.61 -25.90 -43.12
CA ASN A 149 -43.90 -25.75 -44.39
C ASN A 149 -44.56 -24.68 -45.29
N LYS A 150 -43.84 -24.25 -46.33
CA LYS A 150 -44.29 -23.27 -47.33
C LYS A 150 -45.64 -23.63 -47.96
N GLU A 151 -45.91 -24.92 -48.11
CA GLU A 151 -47.15 -25.48 -48.68
C GLU A 151 -48.34 -25.40 -47.71
N GLY A 152 -48.08 -25.21 -46.41
CA GLY A 152 -49.10 -25.03 -45.36
C GLY A 152 -49.38 -26.27 -44.50
N ARG A 153 -48.63 -27.37 -44.66
CA ARG A 153 -48.68 -28.53 -43.76
C ARG A 153 -48.15 -28.12 -42.38
N LYS A 154 -48.96 -28.36 -41.34
CA LYS A 154 -48.61 -28.17 -39.92
C LYS A 154 -47.66 -29.26 -39.45
N PHE A 155 -46.72 -28.91 -38.57
CA PHE A 155 -45.99 -29.86 -37.74
C PHE A 155 -46.53 -29.81 -36.30
N GLU A 156 -46.86 -30.97 -35.74
CA GLU A 156 -47.62 -31.09 -34.47
C GLU A 156 -46.87 -30.59 -33.21
N GLN A 157 -45.57 -30.31 -33.29
CA GLN A 157 -44.81 -29.81 -32.15
C GLN A 157 -45.12 -28.33 -31.89
N LYS A 158 -45.90 -28.08 -30.83
CA LYS A 158 -45.97 -26.76 -30.18
C LYS A 158 -44.79 -26.60 -29.23
N TYR A 159 -43.76 -25.86 -29.64
CA TYR A 159 -42.57 -25.58 -28.84
C TYR A 159 -42.78 -24.35 -27.96
N THR A 160 -42.22 -24.32 -26.75
CA THR A 160 -42.23 -23.13 -25.89
C THR A 160 -41.04 -23.14 -24.94
N PHE A 161 -40.60 -21.95 -24.50
CA PHE A 161 -39.51 -21.75 -23.57
C PHE A 161 -39.74 -20.46 -22.76
N LYS A 162 -39.21 -20.41 -21.54
CA LYS A 162 -39.34 -19.23 -20.68
C LYS A 162 -38.51 -18.05 -21.21
N LEU A 163 -39.08 -16.85 -21.18
CA LEU A 163 -38.36 -15.61 -21.49
C LEU A 163 -38.96 -14.38 -20.76
N ARG A 164 -38.11 -13.44 -20.34
CA ARG A 164 -38.48 -12.05 -19.96
C ARG A 164 -37.48 -11.05 -20.51
N ALA A 165 -37.87 -9.78 -20.62
CA ALA A 165 -36.93 -8.67 -20.75
C ALA A 165 -36.64 -8.09 -19.36
N ASN A 166 -35.38 -8.13 -18.95
CA ASN A 166 -34.90 -7.36 -17.81
C ASN A 166 -33.37 -7.26 -17.85
N THR A 167 -32.85 -6.07 -17.60
CA THR A 167 -31.41 -5.76 -17.63
C THR A 167 -30.86 -5.79 -16.19
N PRO A 168 -30.00 -6.76 -15.82
CA PRO A 168 -29.52 -6.92 -14.45
C PRO A 168 -28.91 -5.64 -13.84
N PRO A 169 -28.95 -5.49 -12.50
CA PRO A 169 -28.30 -4.39 -11.81
C PRO A 169 -26.84 -4.18 -12.23
N PRO A 170 -26.41 -2.93 -12.45
CA PRO A 170 -25.07 -2.62 -12.98
C PRO A 170 -23.98 -2.90 -11.94
N ALA A 171 -22.74 -3.03 -12.43
CA ALA A 171 -21.59 -3.27 -11.56
C ALA A 171 -21.29 -2.04 -10.66
N LEU A 172 -20.86 -2.34 -9.43
CA LEU A 172 -20.41 -1.33 -8.47
C LEU A 172 -18.93 -1.00 -8.72
N GLU A 173 -18.56 0.27 -8.74
CA GLU A 173 -17.17 0.73 -8.69
C GLU A 173 -16.83 1.20 -7.27
N TYR A 174 -15.64 0.84 -6.76
CA TYR A 174 -15.16 1.34 -5.47
C TYR A 174 -14.54 2.74 -5.61
N LYS A 175 -14.93 3.67 -4.73
CA LYS A 175 -14.60 5.10 -4.85
C LYS A 175 -13.66 5.63 -3.79
N ALA A 176 -13.86 5.27 -2.53
CA ALA A 176 -13.10 5.81 -1.40
C ALA A 176 -13.23 4.94 -0.13
N LEU A 177 -12.27 5.11 0.78
CA LEU A 177 -12.42 4.74 2.19
C LEU A 177 -12.69 6.02 3.00
N CYS A 178 -13.75 6.02 3.79
CA CYS A 178 -14.19 7.12 4.63
C CYS A 178 -14.35 6.65 6.09
N LYS A 179 -14.84 7.53 6.97
CA LYS A 179 -15.21 7.20 8.35
C LYS A 179 -16.60 7.74 8.72
N THR A 180 -17.26 7.06 9.65
CA THR A 180 -18.46 7.56 10.36
C THR A 180 -18.17 7.56 11.86
N GLN A 181 -18.86 8.41 12.61
CA GLN A 181 -18.85 8.40 14.07
C GLN A 181 -20.11 7.71 14.60
N ASP A 182 -19.96 6.88 15.63
CA ASP A 182 -21.04 6.24 16.36
C ASP A 182 -20.72 6.31 17.86
N GLY A 183 -21.47 7.11 18.60
CA GLY A 183 -21.09 7.57 19.94
C GLY A 183 -19.73 8.29 19.93
N ILE A 184 -18.75 7.76 20.66
CA ILE A 184 -17.36 8.25 20.68
C ILE A 184 -16.43 7.52 19.69
N THR A 185 -16.93 6.48 19.01
CA THR A 185 -16.12 5.54 18.24
C THR A 185 -16.22 5.85 16.74
N TRP A 186 -15.09 5.76 16.05
CA TRP A 186 -15.04 5.91 14.59
C TRP A 186 -14.97 4.55 13.92
N TYR A 187 -15.82 4.34 12.91
CA TYR A 187 -15.87 3.14 12.07
C TYR A 187 -15.54 3.48 10.62
N TYR A 188 -14.85 2.59 9.91
CA TYR A 188 -14.62 2.79 8.48
C TYR A 188 -15.93 2.72 7.69
N VAL A 189 -15.99 3.46 6.58
CA VAL A 189 -17.08 3.45 5.61
C VAL A 189 -16.49 3.14 4.24
N LEU A 190 -17.02 2.12 3.56
CA LEU A 190 -16.66 1.81 2.19
C LEU A 190 -17.64 2.50 1.23
N CYS A 191 -17.13 3.30 0.30
CA CYS A 191 -17.94 4.07 -0.63
C CYS A 191 -17.89 3.43 -2.03
N PHE A 192 -19.06 3.17 -2.63
CA PHE A 192 -19.19 2.56 -3.95
C PHE A 192 -20.12 3.39 -4.85
N GLU A 193 -19.74 3.61 -6.10
CA GLU A 193 -20.60 4.20 -7.13
C GLU A 193 -21.31 3.08 -7.90
N VAL A 194 -22.63 3.20 -8.07
CA VAL A 194 -23.41 2.32 -8.94
C VAL A 194 -23.50 2.98 -10.32
N LYS A 195 -22.77 2.43 -11.30
CA LYS A 195 -22.73 2.99 -12.66
C LYS A 195 -24.08 2.92 -13.36
N ASP A 196 -24.21 3.67 -14.46
CA ASP A 196 -25.32 3.57 -15.42
C ASP A 196 -26.74 3.84 -14.90
N MET A 197 -26.92 4.18 -13.61
CA MET A 197 -28.21 4.45 -12.99
C MET A 197 -29.03 5.59 -13.63
N ASP A 198 -28.39 6.60 -14.22
CA ASP A 198 -29.08 7.69 -14.94
C ASP A 198 -29.52 7.28 -16.38
N LYS A 199 -29.25 6.05 -16.85
CA LYS A 199 -29.79 5.56 -18.13
C LYS A 199 -31.31 5.41 -18.04
N THR A 200 -32.03 5.81 -19.09
CA THR A 200 -33.48 5.73 -19.15
C THR A 200 -34.02 4.72 -20.16
N VAL A 201 -35.22 4.23 -19.87
CA VAL A 201 -36.12 3.52 -20.79
C VAL A 201 -37.43 4.30 -20.80
N SER A 202 -37.72 4.95 -21.93
CA SER A 202 -38.73 6.02 -22.00
C SER A 202 -38.44 7.12 -20.95
N THR A 203 -39.40 7.48 -20.09
CA THR A 203 -39.26 8.48 -19.01
C THR A 203 -38.68 7.94 -17.70
N GLU A 204 -38.53 6.62 -17.57
CA GLU A 204 -38.10 5.96 -16.33
C GLU A 204 -36.66 5.47 -16.39
N LEU A 205 -36.04 5.28 -15.23
CA LEU A 205 -34.66 4.77 -15.16
C LEU A 205 -34.63 3.28 -15.51
N LEU A 206 -33.60 2.86 -16.25
CA LEU A 206 -33.36 1.48 -16.67
C LEU A 206 -33.32 0.52 -15.47
N HIS A 207 -32.72 0.96 -14.36
CA HIS A 207 -32.55 0.18 -13.13
C HIS A 207 -33.38 0.75 -11.96
N LYS A 208 -34.61 1.20 -12.23
CA LYS A 208 -35.51 1.75 -11.19
C LYS A 208 -35.95 0.70 -10.15
N ASP A 209 -35.86 -0.57 -10.53
CA ASP A 209 -36.31 -1.79 -9.87
C ASP A 209 -35.24 -2.47 -9.01
N ILE A 210 -34.10 -1.81 -8.74
CA ILE A 210 -33.19 -2.24 -7.69
C ILE A 210 -33.96 -2.27 -6.37
N ALA A 211 -33.96 -3.43 -5.71
CA ALA A 211 -34.73 -3.70 -4.51
C ALA A 211 -33.87 -3.84 -3.24
N SER A 212 -32.65 -4.35 -3.39
CA SER A 212 -31.76 -4.62 -2.25
C SER A 212 -30.28 -4.64 -2.61
N ILE A 213 -29.44 -4.55 -1.57
CA ILE A 213 -28.02 -4.87 -1.62
C ILE A 213 -27.70 -5.96 -0.60
N THR A 214 -27.05 -7.02 -1.04
CA THR A 214 -26.48 -8.04 -0.16
C THR A 214 -25.06 -7.67 0.20
N VAL A 215 -24.75 -7.68 1.50
CA VAL A 215 -23.44 -7.38 2.07
C VAL A 215 -22.97 -8.59 2.87
N THR A 216 -21.80 -9.14 2.53
CA THR A 216 -21.19 -10.29 3.21
C THR A 216 -19.84 -9.89 3.81
N PRO A 217 -19.75 -9.64 5.13
CA PRO A 217 -18.47 -9.41 5.81
C PRO A 217 -17.62 -10.68 5.87
N GLN A 218 -16.29 -10.55 5.78
CA GLN A 218 -15.34 -11.66 5.93
C GLN A 218 -15.57 -12.40 7.25
N GLY A 219 -15.81 -13.71 7.19
CA GLY A 219 -16.11 -14.54 8.36
C GLY A 219 -17.49 -14.30 9.01
N GLY A 220 -18.40 -13.58 8.35
CA GLY A 220 -19.75 -13.32 8.83
C GLY A 220 -20.84 -13.79 7.86
N THR A 221 -22.09 -13.80 8.32
CA THR A 221 -23.27 -14.13 7.51
C THR A 221 -23.59 -13.00 6.51
N ALA A 222 -24.03 -13.36 5.31
CA ALA A 222 -24.58 -12.42 4.34
C ALA A 222 -25.83 -11.71 4.88
N GLN A 223 -25.96 -10.41 4.61
CA GLN A 223 -27.07 -9.56 5.03
C GLN A 223 -27.68 -8.87 3.81
N THR A 224 -28.94 -9.15 3.49
CA THR A 224 -29.69 -8.45 2.44
C THR A 224 -30.38 -7.23 3.05
N LEU A 225 -29.99 -6.04 2.60
CA LEU A 225 -30.50 -4.75 3.08
C LEU A 225 -31.40 -4.10 2.01
N PRO A 226 -32.54 -3.49 2.39
CA PRO A 226 -33.41 -2.81 1.43
C PRO A 226 -32.69 -1.59 0.85
N LEU A 227 -32.71 -1.48 -0.47
CA LEU A 227 -32.08 -0.39 -1.22
C LEU A 227 -32.90 -0.17 -2.48
N THR A 228 -33.66 0.93 -2.54
CA THR A 228 -34.51 1.24 -3.70
C THR A 228 -34.14 2.58 -4.32
N VAL A 229 -34.58 2.84 -5.55
CA VAL A 229 -34.42 4.16 -6.17
C VAL A 229 -35.44 5.14 -5.59
N LYS A 230 -35.02 6.37 -5.28
CA LYS A 230 -35.94 7.41 -4.80
C LYS A 230 -36.89 7.87 -5.92
N PRO A 231 -38.15 8.24 -5.60
CA PRO A 231 -39.09 8.81 -6.58
C PRO A 231 -38.61 10.07 -7.30
N ASP A 232 -37.74 10.86 -6.66
CA ASP A 232 -37.16 12.10 -7.21
C ASP A 232 -35.95 11.87 -8.15
N LYS A 233 -35.52 10.62 -8.33
CA LYS A 233 -34.35 10.23 -9.14
C LYS A 233 -33.05 10.95 -8.71
N SER A 234 -32.94 11.35 -7.43
CA SER A 234 -31.74 11.99 -6.84
C SER A 234 -30.70 11.01 -6.31
N GLY A 235 -31.06 9.74 -6.11
CA GLY A 235 -30.19 8.70 -5.57
C GLY A 235 -30.99 7.54 -4.98
N PHE A 236 -30.35 6.77 -4.09
CA PHE A 236 -30.98 5.66 -3.40
C PHE A 236 -31.73 6.05 -2.12
N ASN A 237 -32.77 5.29 -1.82
CA ASN A 237 -33.40 5.16 -0.51
C ASN A 237 -32.80 3.94 0.20
N ILE A 238 -32.16 4.17 1.34
CA ILE A 238 -31.32 3.21 2.07
C ILE A 238 -32.02 2.56 3.27
N GLY A 239 -33.32 2.82 3.43
CA GLY A 239 -34.12 2.42 4.60
C GLY A 239 -33.57 2.99 5.92
N ASN A 240 -33.86 2.32 7.03
CA ASN A 240 -33.31 2.62 8.34
C ASN A 240 -32.44 1.45 8.85
N SER A 241 -31.49 1.01 8.02
CA SER A 241 -30.65 -0.17 8.31
C SER A 241 -29.54 0.10 9.34
N GLY A 242 -29.13 1.35 9.53
CA GLY A 242 -27.96 1.74 10.36
C GLY A 242 -26.59 1.28 9.81
N ILE A 243 -26.59 0.46 8.76
CA ILE A 243 -25.43 -0.09 8.06
C ILE A 243 -25.18 0.67 6.76
N LEU A 244 -26.24 0.98 6.00
CA LEU A 244 -26.16 1.96 4.92
C LEU A 244 -26.35 3.36 5.50
N LEU A 245 -25.50 4.31 5.09
CA LEU A 245 -25.47 5.67 5.65
C LEU A 245 -25.92 6.74 4.66
N PRO A 246 -26.59 7.80 5.11
CA PRO A 246 -26.69 9.03 4.33
C PRO A 246 -25.33 9.74 4.31
N VAL A 247 -24.99 10.40 3.21
CA VAL A 247 -23.71 11.11 3.02
C VAL A 247 -23.36 12.08 4.17
N ALA A 248 -24.37 12.70 4.79
CA ALA A 248 -24.19 13.63 5.92
C ALA A 248 -23.60 12.98 7.19
N SER A 249 -23.69 11.65 7.35
CA SER A 249 -23.06 10.91 8.44
C SER A 249 -21.60 10.50 8.15
N VAL A 250 -21.14 10.69 6.90
CA VAL A 250 -19.85 10.21 6.41
C VAL A 250 -18.85 11.38 6.37
N LYS A 251 -17.60 11.13 6.77
CA LYS A 251 -16.50 12.09 6.73
C LYS A 251 -15.26 11.49 6.09
N LYS A 252 -14.43 12.34 5.50
CA LYS A 252 -13.11 11.98 4.97
C LYS A 252 -12.22 11.43 6.09
N LEU A 253 -11.34 10.48 5.76
CA LEU A 253 -10.26 10.05 6.66
C LEU A 253 -9.20 11.16 6.82
N GLU A 254 -8.51 11.16 7.94
CA GLU A 254 -7.37 12.04 8.23
C GLU A 254 -6.05 11.26 8.19
N VAL A 255 -4.92 11.94 8.03
CA VAL A 255 -3.58 11.32 7.92
C VAL A 255 -3.21 10.44 9.13
N GLY A 256 -3.82 10.71 10.30
CA GLY A 256 -3.64 9.91 11.51
C GLY A 256 -4.68 8.79 11.71
N ASP A 257 -5.55 8.50 10.73
CA ASP A 257 -6.59 7.46 10.82
C ASP A 257 -6.17 6.11 10.22
N VAL A 258 -5.17 6.10 9.33
CA VAL A 258 -4.69 4.94 8.57
C VAL A 258 -3.16 4.83 8.59
N ASN A 259 -2.63 3.64 8.27
CA ASN A 259 -1.18 3.43 8.18
C ASN A 259 -0.56 4.16 6.98
N GLN A 260 0.76 4.41 7.01
CA GLN A 260 1.48 5.08 5.93
C GLN A 260 1.37 4.31 4.60
N GLY A 261 1.13 5.03 3.50
CA GLY A 261 0.97 4.46 2.15
C GLY A 261 -0.48 4.19 1.75
N VAL A 262 -1.45 4.24 2.68
CA VAL A 262 -2.88 4.25 2.33
C VAL A 262 -3.22 5.61 1.70
N THR A 263 -3.92 5.59 0.56
CA THR A 263 -4.40 6.82 -0.11
C THR A 263 -5.66 7.34 0.61
N ILE A 264 -5.77 8.66 0.74
CA ILE A 264 -6.87 9.33 1.44
C ILE A 264 -7.65 10.18 0.43
N ASP A 265 -8.57 9.52 -0.26
CA ASP A 265 -9.50 10.13 -1.21
C ASP A 265 -10.49 11.07 -0.51
N ASP A 266 -11.03 12.05 -1.23
CA ASP A 266 -12.16 12.85 -0.74
C ASP A 266 -13.43 12.00 -0.61
N THR A 267 -14.34 12.39 0.30
CA THR A 267 -15.66 11.74 0.39
C THR A 267 -16.39 11.95 -0.94
N PRO A 268 -16.75 10.90 -1.69
CA PRO A 268 -17.54 11.05 -2.90
C PRO A 268 -18.91 11.64 -2.57
N THR A 269 -19.42 12.50 -3.44
CA THR A 269 -20.72 13.17 -3.29
C THR A 269 -21.53 13.19 -4.58
N GLU A 270 -21.17 12.35 -5.55
CA GLU A 270 -21.94 12.14 -6.77
C GLU A 270 -23.31 11.53 -6.46
N LYS A 271 -24.19 11.46 -7.47
CA LYS A 271 -25.37 10.59 -7.40
C LYS A 271 -24.93 9.12 -7.31
N TRP A 272 -25.86 8.27 -6.86
CA TRP A 272 -25.73 6.80 -6.91
C TRP A 272 -24.54 6.22 -6.13
N ILE A 273 -24.04 6.96 -5.14
CA ILE A 273 -23.07 6.45 -4.17
C ILE A 273 -23.79 5.69 -3.04
N ILE A 274 -23.27 4.52 -2.71
CA ILE A 274 -23.62 3.71 -1.55
C ILE A 274 -22.52 3.84 -0.50
N TYR A 275 -22.89 4.18 0.74
CA TYR A 275 -21.98 4.37 1.86
C TYR A 275 -22.21 3.23 2.88
N LEU A 276 -21.34 2.21 2.85
CA LEU A 276 -21.42 1.05 3.75
C LEU A 276 -20.62 1.29 5.03
N LYS A 277 -21.30 1.44 6.17
CA LYS A 277 -20.69 1.35 7.50
C LYS A 277 -20.15 -0.07 7.73
N THR A 278 -18.90 -0.15 8.20
CA THR A 278 -18.25 -1.41 8.54
C THR A 278 -18.26 -1.64 10.06
N ASP A 279 -18.11 -2.89 10.50
CA ASP A 279 -17.87 -3.22 11.92
C ASP A 279 -16.42 -2.97 12.36
N VAL A 280 -15.55 -2.49 11.47
CA VAL A 280 -14.14 -2.20 11.75
C VAL A 280 -13.95 -0.79 12.28
N GLN A 281 -13.45 -0.69 13.51
CA GLN A 281 -13.06 0.57 14.13
C GLN A 281 -11.77 1.15 13.51
N VAL A 282 -11.76 2.45 13.27
CA VAL A 282 -10.61 3.22 12.78
C VAL A 282 -9.49 3.19 13.82
N LYS A 283 -8.21 3.14 13.40
CA LYS A 283 -6.99 2.97 14.23
C LYS A 283 -6.88 1.69 15.07
N VAL A 284 -7.96 1.01 15.43
CA VAL A 284 -7.92 -0.10 16.41
C VAL A 284 -8.59 -1.41 16.00
N GLY A 285 -9.42 -1.44 14.95
CA GLY A 285 -10.03 -2.67 14.43
C GLY A 285 -9.06 -3.53 13.61
N ALA A 286 -9.43 -4.78 13.33
CA ALA A 286 -8.74 -5.61 12.35
C ALA A 286 -9.24 -5.25 10.94
N ALA A 287 -8.40 -5.26 9.91
CA ALA A 287 -8.89 -5.13 8.54
C ALA A 287 -9.88 -6.27 8.22
N LYS A 288 -10.88 -5.99 7.41
CA LYS A 288 -11.95 -6.94 7.09
C LYS A 288 -12.49 -6.66 5.69
N GLU A 289 -12.65 -7.72 4.92
CA GLU A 289 -13.25 -7.65 3.59
C GLU A 289 -14.78 -7.64 3.68
N TYR A 290 -15.41 -6.99 2.71
CA TYR A 290 -16.86 -6.99 2.51
C TYR A 290 -17.11 -7.26 1.02
N THR A 291 -17.90 -8.29 0.73
CA THR A 291 -18.41 -8.56 -0.62
C THR A 291 -19.81 -7.98 -0.75
N LEU A 292 -20.05 -7.17 -1.78
CA LEU A 292 -21.30 -6.47 -2.03
C LEU A 292 -21.90 -6.90 -3.38
N LYS A 293 -23.23 -6.98 -3.44
CA LYS A 293 -23.99 -7.37 -4.63
C LYS A 293 -25.38 -6.72 -4.66
N LEU A 294 -25.74 -6.06 -5.75
CA LEU A 294 -27.09 -5.50 -5.95
C LEU A 294 -28.05 -6.56 -6.50
N THR A 295 -29.33 -6.46 -6.11
CA THR A 295 -30.40 -7.36 -6.56
C THR A 295 -31.66 -6.56 -6.89
N ASP A 296 -32.30 -6.83 -8.03
CA ASP A 296 -33.57 -6.23 -8.44
C ASP A 296 -34.82 -6.94 -7.88
N GLU A 297 -36.01 -6.39 -8.15
CA GLU A 297 -37.32 -6.96 -7.76
C GLU A 297 -37.58 -8.38 -8.33
N LYS A 298 -36.84 -8.80 -9.37
CA LYS A 298 -36.96 -10.12 -10.00
C LYS A 298 -35.90 -11.11 -9.52
N GLY A 299 -34.84 -10.64 -8.86
CA GLY A 299 -33.72 -11.46 -8.38
C GLY A 299 -32.49 -11.44 -9.28
N LEU A 300 -32.49 -10.71 -10.40
CA LEU A 300 -31.26 -10.55 -11.16
C LEU A 300 -30.27 -9.73 -10.34
N SER A 301 -29.00 -10.00 -10.59
CA SER A 301 -27.91 -9.63 -9.70
C SER A 301 -26.82 -8.88 -10.45
N SER A 302 -26.19 -7.90 -9.80
CA SER A 302 -24.90 -7.38 -10.27
C SER A 302 -23.81 -8.45 -10.15
N PRO A 303 -22.67 -8.27 -10.85
CA PRO A 303 -21.40 -8.84 -10.42
C PRO A 303 -21.10 -8.46 -8.96
N GLU A 304 -20.38 -9.33 -8.25
CA GLU A 304 -19.94 -9.07 -6.88
C GLU A 304 -18.69 -8.18 -6.87
N ILE A 305 -18.58 -7.29 -5.88
CA ILE A 305 -17.34 -6.55 -5.59
C ILE A 305 -16.89 -6.82 -4.15
N THR A 306 -15.61 -7.16 -3.98
CA THR A 306 -14.99 -7.32 -2.66
C THR A 306 -14.00 -6.19 -2.40
N LYS A 307 -14.11 -5.52 -1.24
CA LYS A 307 -13.14 -4.52 -0.76
C LYS A 307 -12.88 -4.66 0.73
N SER A 308 -11.65 -4.33 1.13
CA SER A 308 -11.21 -4.38 2.53
C SER A 308 -11.13 -2.98 3.15
N THR A 309 -11.31 -2.92 4.47
CA THR A 309 -10.92 -1.74 5.27
C THR A 309 -9.40 -1.65 5.42
N ALA A 310 -8.89 -0.47 5.80
CA ALA A 310 -7.45 -0.28 5.97
C ALA A 310 -6.91 -1.10 7.17
N THR A 311 -5.73 -1.69 6.98
CA THR A 311 -4.96 -2.30 8.07
C THR A 311 -4.51 -1.24 9.06
N ASN A 312 -4.81 -1.46 10.33
CA ASN A 312 -4.28 -0.68 11.44
C ASN A 312 -2.98 -1.35 11.96
N LYS A 313 -2.03 -0.57 12.47
CA LYS A 313 -0.79 -1.09 13.09
C LYS A 313 -0.99 -1.47 14.56
N LEU A 314 -0.42 -2.58 15.00
CA LEU A 314 -0.40 -2.97 16.41
C LEU A 314 0.52 -2.05 17.24
N SER A 315 0.08 -1.66 18.42
CA SER A 315 0.92 -1.02 19.43
C SER A 315 2.12 -1.91 19.80
N PRO A 316 3.32 -1.33 20.02
CA PRO A 316 4.48 -2.09 20.51
C PRO A 316 4.19 -2.85 21.82
N VAL A 317 4.84 -4.00 21.98
CA VAL A 317 4.73 -4.83 23.19
C VAL A 317 5.25 -4.05 24.40
N GLY A 318 4.47 -4.02 25.48
CA GLY A 318 4.90 -3.49 26.78
C GLY A 318 5.51 -4.59 27.64
N LEU A 319 6.58 -4.30 28.36
CA LEU A 319 7.22 -5.21 29.32
C LEU A 319 6.96 -4.74 30.75
N TYR A 320 6.64 -5.67 31.65
CA TYR A 320 6.22 -5.36 33.03
C TYR A 320 6.99 -6.19 34.06
N HIS A 321 7.32 -5.56 35.18
CA HIS A 321 7.90 -6.17 36.38
C HIS A 321 6.96 -5.87 37.56
N ASN A 322 6.47 -6.89 38.26
CA ASN A 322 5.54 -6.76 39.40
C ASN A 322 4.36 -5.79 39.10
N ASN A 323 3.69 -6.01 37.96
CA ASN A 323 2.65 -5.15 37.37
C ASN A 323 3.05 -3.71 36.97
N SER A 324 4.24 -3.24 37.32
CA SER A 324 4.76 -1.93 36.92
C SER A 324 5.36 -1.99 35.50
N PRO A 325 5.09 -1.02 34.61
CA PRO A 325 5.65 -1.01 33.28
C PRO A 325 7.14 -0.65 33.31
N ILE A 326 7.95 -1.39 32.56
CA ILE A 326 9.32 -1.00 32.23
C ILE A 326 9.23 0.03 31.09
N THR A 327 9.51 1.28 31.43
CA THR A 327 9.56 2.41 30.48
C THR A 327 10.85 2.38 29.65
N GLU A 328 11.05 3.40 28.80
CA GLU A 328 12.19 3.43 27.87
C GLU A 328 13.52 3.48 28.61
N ASN A 329 14.37 2.49 28.31
CA ASN A 329 15.67 2.28 28.91
C ASN A 329 16.71 1.98 27.82
N SER A 330 17.99 1.95 28.19
CA SER A 330 19.09 1.73 27.25
C SER A 330 20.15 0.84 27.87
N GLU A 331 21.10 0.34 27.07
CA GLU A 331 22.21 -0.47 27.56
C GLU A 331 23.04 0.25 28.65
N ASN A 332 23.16 1.58 28.55
CA ASN A 332 23.88 2.43 29.50
C ASN A 332 23.02 2.90 30.70
N SER A 333 21.72 2.61 30.68
CA SER A 333 20.77 2.96 31.74
C SER A 333 19.64 1.92 31.76
N PRO A 334 19.92 0.67 32.18
CA PRO A 334 18.96 -0.42 32.19
C PRO A 334 17.96 -0.30 33.34
N HIS A 335 16.85 -1.05 33.28
CA HIS A 335 15.97 -1.23 34.43
C HIS A 335 16.60 -2.23 35.40
N GLU A 336 17.01 -1.77 36.59
CA GLU A 336 17.77 -2.55 37.57
C GLU A 336 16.86 -3.24 38.60
N ILE A 337 17.07 -4.54 38.83
CA ILE A 337 16.27 -5.38 39.70
C ILE A 337 17.19 -6.12 40.68
N ASN A 338 17.05 -5.80 41.97
CA ASN A 338 17.81 -6.41 43.05
C ASN A 338 17.15 -7.73 43.47
N THR A 339 17.82 -8.87 43.28
CA THR A 339 17.26 -10.21 43.51
C THR A 339 18.34 -11.28 43.70
N ASN A 340 18.01 -12.31 44.49
CA ASN A 340 18.76 -13.58 44.57
C ASN A 340 18.05 -14.76 43.89
N MET A 341 16.85 -14.54 43.35
CA MET A 341 16.02 -15.56 42.70
C MET A 341 15.84 -15.24 41.22
N ALA A 342 15.48 -16.24 40.42
CA ALA A 342 15.00 -16.04 39.06
C ALA A 342 13.75 -15.16 39.10
N ILE A 343 13.60 -14.25 38.13
CA ILE A 343 12.43 -13.36 38.04
C ILE A 343 11.62 -13.67 36.78
N THR A 344 10.30 -13.52 36.87
CA THR A 344 9.42 -13.60 35.70
C THR A 344 8.87 -12.21 35.41
N LEU A 345 9.36 -11.62 34.32
CA LEU A 345 8.76 -10.44 33.70
C LEU A 345 7.54 -10.86 32.87
N GLN A 346 6.60 -9.95 32.65
CA GLN A 346 5.44 -10.21 31.78
C GLN A 346 5.43 -9.23 30.61
N ALA A 347 5.59 -9.76 29.39
CA ALA A 347 5.25 -9.02 28.19
C ALA A 347 3.71 -8.98 28.03
N ARG A 348 3.17 -7.84 27.60
CA ARG A 348 1.72 -7.63 27.38
C ARG A 348 1.49 -6.84 26.09
N VAL A 349 0.41 -7.17 25.39
CA VAL A 349 -0.07 -6.45 24.21
C VAL A 349 -1.60 -6.56 24.12
N LYS A 350 -2.20 -6.04 23.05
CA LYS A 350 -3.63 -6.16 22.73
C LYS A 350 -4.10 -7.62 22.82
N ALA A 351 -5.31 -7.82 23.34
CA ALA A 351 -5.98 -9.11 23.41
C ALA A 351 -6.02 -9.82 22.04
N GLY A 352 -5.57 -11.08 22.01
CA GLY A 352 -5.54 -11.94 20.83
C GLY A 352 -4.36 -11.72 19.88
N ALA A 353 -3.49 -10.73 20.11
CA ALA A 353 -2.25 -10.61 19.34
C ALA A 353 -1.17 -11.56 19.90
N ALA A 354 -0.42 -12.20 19.01
CA ALA A 354 0.74 -13.00 19.37
C ALA A 354 1.92 -12.09 19.70
N ILE A 355 2.68 -12.47 20.74
CA ILE A 355 3.96 -11.88 21.12
C ILE A 355 5.06 -12.82 20.64
N THR A 356 6.06 -12.26 19.99
CA THR A 356 7.30 -12.93 19.59
C THR A 356 8.50 -12.12 20.07
N GLY A 357 9.65 -12.76 20.26
CA GLY A 357 10.87 -12.05 20.65
C GLY A 357 12.04 -12.93 21.02
N THR A 358 13.11 -12.30 21.51
CA THR A 358 14.35 -12.96 21.94
C THR A 358 14.87 -12.39 23.25
N ILE A 359 15.54 -13.23 24.03
CA ILE A 359 16.31 -12.86 25.23
C ILE A 359 17.78 -13.12 24.93
N ALA A 360 18.65 -12.16 25.27
CA ALA A 360 20.10 -12.35 25.24
C ALA A 360 20.76 -11.79 26.51
N LYS A 361 21.71 -12.53 27.07
CA LYS A 361 22.53 -12.12 28.22
C LYS A 361 23.84 -11.51 27.71
N LYS A 362 24.25 -10.35 28.24
CA LYS A 362 25.54 -9.74 27.88
C LYS A 362 26.68 -10.57 28.43
N VAL A 363 27.73 -10.78 27.63
CA VAL A 363 28.93 -11.50 28.04
C VAL A 363 29.79 -10.59 28.91
N SER A 364 30.15 -11.04 30.12
CA SER A 364 30.96 -10.25 31.05
C SER A 364 32.31 -9.86 30.42
N GLY A 365 32.71 -8.60 30.61
CA GLY A 365 33.92 -8.04 30.02
C GLY A 365 33.89 -7.84 28.49
N SER A 366 32.75 -8.00 27.83
CA SER A 366 32.63 -7.93 26.36
C SER A 366 31.41 -7.12 25.91
N ASN A 367 31.42 -6.69 24.65
CA ASN A 367 30.25 -6.10 23.97
C ASN A 367 29.36 -7.15 23.29
N ASN A 368 29.73 -8.44 23.38
CA ASN A 368 28.97 -9.53 22.78
C ASN A 368 27.77 -9.94 23.64
N TRP A 369 26.75 -10.49 22.98
CA TRP A 369 25.50 -10.96 23.57
C TRP A 369 25.31 -12.44 23.26
N ASN A 370 25.10 -13.26 24.29
CA ASN A 370 24.71 -14.66 24.13
C ASN A 370 23.18 -14.74 24.11
N GLY A 371 22.61 -15.06 22.95
CA GLY A 371 21.17 -15.30 22.78
C GLY A 371 20.87 -16.78 22.55
N ALA A 372 19.79 -17.27 23.16
CA ALA A 372 19.31 -18.65 23.01
C ALA A 372 17.78 -18.75 23.17
N ASP A 373 17.20 -17.99 24.11
CA ASP A 373 15.80 -18.14 24.48
C ASP A 373 14.86 -17.30 23.62
N SER A 374 13.89 -17.96 22.99
CA SER A 374 12.80 -17.34 22.24
C SER A 374 11.62 -17.00 23.17
N VAL A 375 11.05 -15.80 23.03
CA VAL A 375 9.79 -15.42 23.69
C VAL A 375 8.62 -15.72 22.75
N SER A 376 7.61 -16.43 23.25
CA SER A 376 6.34 -16.66 22.56
C SER A 376 5.15 -16.59 23.53
N GLY A 377 4.01 -16.10 23.05
CA GLY A 377 2.76 -16.06 23.82
C GLY A 377 1.64 -15.32 23.08
N THR A 378 0.46 -15.20 23.69
CA THR A 378 -0.72 -14.56 23.09
C THR A 378 -1.40 -13.67 24.13
N THR A 379 -1.61 -12.38 23.81
CA THR A 379 -1.96 -11.29 24.75
C THR A 379 -0.89 -11.01 25.81
N THR A 380 -0.35 -12.04 26.44
CA THR A 380 0.79 -11.96 27.36
C THR A 380 1.81 -13.08 27.08
N ALA A 381 3.06 -12.86 27.47
CA ALA A 381 4.11 -13.88 27.50
C ALA A 381 4.92 -13.73 28.79
N ALA A 382 5.24 -14.85 29.43
CA ALA A 382 6.13 -14.90 30.58
C ALA A 382 7.59 -14.91 30.10
N ILE A 383 8.43 -14.06 30.69
CA ILE A 383 9.85 -13.91 30.35
C ILE A 383 10.63 -14.14 31.64
N THR A 384 11.12 -15.37 31.82
CA THR A 384 11.89 -15.75 33.01
C THR A 384 13.36 -15.45 32.78
N LEU A 385 13.94 -14.56 33.58
CA LEU A 385 15.38 -14.36 33.63
C LEU A 385 15.95 -15.24 34.76
N PRO A 386 16.97 -16.07 34.50
CA PRO A 386 17.49 -17.01 35.49
C PRO A 386 18.17 -16.27 36.65
N ALA A 387 18.23 -16.94 37.80
CA ALA A 387 18.97 -16.45 38.96
C ALA A 387 20.45 -16.22 38.61
N LEU A 388 21.06 -15.21 39.24
CA LEU A 388 22.49 -14.95 39.10
C LEU A 388 23.30 -16.15 39.59
N GLY A 389 24.29 -16.57 38.80
CA GLY A 389 25.16 -17.69 39.17
C GLY A 389 25.92 -17.45 40.49
N ASN A 390 26.45 -18.51 41.10
CA ASN A 390 27.22 -18.40 42.35
C ASN A 390 28.36 -17.38 42.24
N ASN A 391 29.03 -17.32 41.08
CA ASN A 391 30.16 -16.42 40.78
C ASN A 391 29.73 -15.12 40.05
N GLU A 392 28.43 -14.88 39.83
CA GLU A 392 27.91 -13.65 39.23
C GLU A 392 27.34 -12.74 40.31
N ASN A 393 27.63 -11.44 40.26
CA ASN A 393 27.06 -10.43 41.17
C ASN A 393 26.08 -9.48 40.46
N GLU A 394 26.16 -9.40 39.13
CA GLU A 394 25.20 -8.70 38.27
C GLU A 394 25.15 -9.37 36.89
N ALA A 395 24.05 -9.16 36.16
CA ALA A 395 23.90 -9.59 34.77
C ALA A 395 22.97 -8.66 34.00
N LEU A 396 23.36 -8.27 32.78
CA LEU A 396 22.55 -7.44 31.89
C LEU A 396 21.90 -8.30 30.79
N TYR A 397 20.61 -8.08 30.56
CA TYR A 397 19.80 -8.76 29.54
C TYR A 397 19.22 -7.76 28.55
N LYS A 398 19.24 -8.13 27.26
CA LYS A 398 18.53 -7.46 26.16
C LYS A 398 17.33 -8.32 25.81
N ILE A 399 16.15 -7.70 25.78
CA ILE A 399 14.87 -8.37 25.51
C ILE A 399 14.20 -7.62 24.35
N SER A 400 14.14 -8.22 23.17
CA SER A 400 13.56 -7.61 21.97
C SER A 400 12.22 -8.29 21.65
N LEU A 401 11.13 -7.51 21.59
CA LEU A 401 9.74 -7.99 21.54
C LEU A 401 8.94 -7.34 20.41
N LYS A 402 8.12 -8.13 19.72
CA LYS A 402 7.26 -7.70 18.60
C LYS A 402 5.90 -8.39 18.65
N ALA A 403 4.85 -7.66 18.28
CA ALA A 403 3.49 -8.19 18.21
C ALA A 403 3.01 -8.42 16.77
N SER A 404 2.23 -9.47 16.57
CA SER A 404 1.61 -9.82 15.28
C SER A 404 0.21 -10.41 15.49
N GLN A 405 -0.74 -10.01 14.64
CA GLN A 405 -2.10 -10.54 14.64
C GLN A 405 -2.62 -10.53 13.20
N GLN A 406 -3.46 -11.51 12.84
CA GLN A 406 -4.06 -11.58 11.50
C GLN A 406 -4.87 -10.30 11.22
N ASN A 407 -4.75 -9.79 9.98
CA ASN A 407 -5.38 -8.56 9.49
C ASN A 407 -4.95 -7.25 10.21
N TYR A 408 -3.76 -7.23 10.84
CA TYR A 408 -3.08 -6.00 11.28
C TYR A 408 -1.69 -5.88 10.63
N GLU A 409 -1.15 -4.66 10.54
CA GLU A 409 0.29 -4.50 10.41
C GLU A 409 0.96 -4.87 11.75
N PRO A 410 2.01 -5.72 11.77
CA PRO A 410 2.75 -6.04 12.99
C PRO A 410 3.28 -4.79 13.69
N SER A 411 3.47 -4.87 15.02
CA SER A 411 4.06 -3.75 15.74
C SER A 411 5.50 -3.50 15.30
N ASP A 412 6.00 -2.30 15.55
CA ASP A 412 7.44 -2.10 15.60
C ASP A 412 8.04 -2.97 16.73
N GLU A 413 9.28 -3.42 16.55
CA GLU A 413 9.99 -4.19 17.56
C GLU A 413 10.50 -3.23 18.66
N LYS A 414 10.19 -3.53 19.92
CA LYS A 414 10.69 -2.77 21.07
C LYS A 414 11.71 -3.59 21.83
N THR A 415 12.89 -2.99 22.05
CA THR A 415 13.97 -3.57 22.86
C THR A 415 13.96 -2.95 24.25
N PHE A 416 14.17 -3.78 25.26
CA PHE A 416 14.30 -3.42 26.67
C PHE A 416 15.63 -3.96 27.22
N PHE A 417 16.24 -3.21 28.14
CA PHE A 417 17.48 -3.58 28.84
C PHE A 417 17.20 -3.76 30.34
N VAL A 418 17.40 -4.97 30.86
CA VAL A 418 17.11 -5.33 32.27
C VAL A 418 18.37 -5.83 32.93
N LYS A 419 18.74 -5.24 34.07
CA LYS A 419 19.92 -5.63 34.85
C LYS A 419 19.49 -6.30 36.15
N LEU A 420 19.95 -7.52 36.39
CA LEU A 420 19.82 -8.18 37.70
C LEU A 420 21.04 -7.85 38.55
N VAL A 421 20.83 -7.58 39.84
CA VAL A 421 21.90 -7.35 40.82
C VAL A 421 21.67 -8.21 42.06
N LYS A 422 22.71 -8.88 42.52
CA LYS A 422 22.67 -9.83 43.65
C LYS A 422 22.51 -9.08 44.97
N GLN A 423 21.78 -9.68 45.90
CA GLN A 423 21.56 -9.15 47.24
C GLN A 423 22.34 -9.95 48.28
N PHE A 424 22.84 -9.26 49.30
CA PHE A 424 23.55 -9.86 50.42
C PHE A 424 22.93 -9.40 51.75
N THR A 425 22.98 -10.28 52.74
CA THR A 425 22.53 -10.00 54.11
C THR A 425 23.69 -9.45 54.92
N VAL A 426 23.49 -8.28 55.52
CA VAL A 426 24.41 -7.66 56.48
C VAL A 426 23.81 -7.78 57.87
N THR A 427 24.37 -8.68 58.69
CA THR A 427 23.95 -8.97 60.07
C THR A 427 24.77 -8.15 61.07
N PHE A 428 24.17 -7.68 62.16
CA PHE A 428 24.92 -6.97 63.20
C PHE A 428 24.34 -7.09 64.62
N ARG A 429 25.20 -7.03 65.65
CA ARG A 429 24.84 -7.15 67.08
C ARG A 429 25.78 -6.39 68.03
N VAL A 430 25.32 -6.17 69.27
CA VAL A 430 26.18 -5.77 70.40
C VAL A 430 26.45 -7.01 71.27
N VAL A 431 27.72 -7.30 71.58
CA VAL A 431 28.12 -8.60 72.16
C VAL A 431 27.87 -8.71 73.67
N ASP A 432 27.99 -7.59 74.41
CA ASP A 432 27.90 -7.54 75.87
C ASP A 432 26.64 -6.86 76.41
N GLY A 433 25.81 -6.31 75.54
CA GLY A 433 24.60 -5.56 75.90
C GLY A 433 24.83 -4.14 76.46
N ASN A 434 26.08 -3.67 76.58
CA ASN A 434 26.40 -2.38 77.23
C ASN A 434 26.21 -1.16 76.32
N GLY A 435 25.34 -1.27 75.31
CA GLY A 435 25.09 -0.23 74.32
C GLY A 435 24.18 -0.69 73.18
N SER A 436 24.15 0.12 72.12
CA SER A 436 23.45 -0.17 70.86
C SER A 436 24.40 -0.06 69.66
N LEU A 437 24.06 -0.78 68.59
CA LEU A 437 24.71 -0.71 67.28
C LEU A 437 23.63 -0.50 66.22
N GLN A 438 23.65 0.66 65.58
CA GLN A 438 22.76 1.03 64.48
C GLN A 438 23.44 0.83 63.14
N GLY A 439 22.73 0.28 62.15
CA GLY A 439 23.16 0.15 60.77
C GLY A 439 22.14 0.80 59.82
N SER A 440 22.60 1.49 58.79
CA SER A 440 21.73 2.22 57.84
C SER A 440 22.15 2.04 56.38
N TYR A 441 21.17 1.89 55.48
CA TYR A 441 21.33 1.84 54.03
C TYR A 441 20.15 2.54 53.33
N ASN A 442 20.43 3.52 52.47
CA ASN A 442 19.43 4.32 51.74
C ASN A 442 18.28 4.87 52.63
N GLY A 443 18.58 5.23 53.88
CA GLY A 443 17.61 5.73 54.88
C GLY A 443 16.93 4.63 55.70
N ASN A 444 16.82 3.40 55.20
CA ASN A 444 16.38 2.26 55.98
C ASN A 444 17.41 1.96 57.08
N THR A 445 16.97 2.05 58.34
CA THR A 445 17.87 2.07 59.50
C THR A 445 17.37 1.10 60.55
N GLU A 446 18.23 0.15 60.94
CA GLU A 446 17.96 -0.90 61.91
C GLU A 446 18.90 -0.77 63.11
N THR A 447 18.44 -1.08 64.32
CA THR A 447 19.24 -0.91 65.55
C THR A 447 19.21 -2.18 66.39
N ALA A 448 20.39 -2.72 66.66
CA ALA A 448 20.62 -3.84 67.56
C ALA A 448 20.97 -3.34 68.97
N SER A 449 20.40 -3.97 69.99
CA SER A 449 20.67 -3.71 71.41
C SER A 449 20.38 -4.98 72.22
N GLY A 450 21.02 -5.15 73.37
CA GLY A 450 20.74 -6.28 74.27
C GLY A 450 21.01 -7.67 73.68
N ASN A 451 22.15 -7.86 73.00
CA ASN A 451 22.61 -9.13 72.41
C ASN A 451 21.71 -9.76 71.32
N TYR A 452 20.68 -9.06 70.85
CA TYR A 452 19.90 -9.47 69.68
C TYR A 452 20.58 -9.02 68.37
N THR A 453 20.52 -9.87 67.33
CA THR A 453 20.99 -9.58 65.98
C THR A 453 19.94 -8.80 65.17
N LYS A 454 20.38 -7.85 64.36
CA LYS A 454 19.60 -7.22 63.28
C LYS A 454 20.22 -7.52 61.91
N THR A 455 19.43 -7.34 60.85
CA THR A 455 19.85 -7.62 59.47
C THR A 455 19.37 -6.54 58.50
N LEU A 456 20.19 -6.19 57.52
CA LEU A 456 19.80 -5.41 56.33
C LEU A 456 20.06 -6.23 55.06
N THR A 457 19.16 -6.16 54.08
CA THR A 457 19.36 -6.74 52.75
C THR A 457 19.81 -5.64 51.79
N VAL A 458 21.00 -5.80 51.22
CA VAL A 458 21.71 -4.75 50.47
C VAL A 458 22.19 -5.32 49.12
N PRO A 459 21.99 -4.63 47.99
CA PRO A 459 22.52 -5.07 46.71
C PRO A 459 24.05 -4.96 46.66
N TYR A 460 24.68 -5.77 45.81
CA TYR A 460 26.13 -5.75 45.56
C TYR A 460 26.65 -4.34 45.28
N GLY A 461 27.70 -3.94 45.99
CA GLY A 461 28.30 -2.60 45.89
C GLY A 461 27.59 -1.51 46.71
N GLY A 462 26.43 -1.79 47.32
CA GLY A 462 25.77 -0.88 48.25
C GLY A 462 26.61 -0.64 49.51
N SER A 463 26.52 0.57 50.09
CA SER A 463 27.32 0.95 51.27
C SER A 463 26.44 1.08 52.52
N VAL A 464 26.75 0.31 53.56
CA VAL A 464 26.11 0.40 54.89
C VAL A 464 26.96 1.27 55.80
N THR A 465 26.32 2.13 56.58
CA THR A 465 26.98 2.93 57.64
C THR A 465 26.53 2.44 59.00
N PHE A 466 27.47 2.35 59.95
CA PHE A 466 27.25 1.85 61.32
C PHE A 466 27.63 2.88 62.38
N THR A 467 26.88 2.91 63.48
CA THR A 467 27.13 3.75 64.66
C THR A 467 26.95 2.95 65.95
N ALA A 468 27.95 2.93 66.82
CA ALA A 468 27.92 2.26 68.12
C ALA A 468 27.88 3.27 69.27
N THR A 469 26.93 3.09 70.19
CA THR A 469 26.65 4.02 71.29
C THR A 469 26.64 3.28 72.62
N PRO A 470 27.50 3.63 73.62
CA PRO A 470 27.43 3.04 74.95
C PRO A 470 26.12 3.38 75.65
N ASN A 471 25.60 2.49 76.49
CA ASN A 471 24.41 2.77 77.31
C ASN A 471 24.66 3.85 78.38
N ASN A 472 25.91 3.95 78.87
CA ASN A 472 26.38 5.01 79.76
C ASN A 472 27.88 5.30 79.50
N PRO A 473 28.23 6.37 78.76
CA PRO A 473 29.62 6.68 78.42
C PRO A 473 30.50 7.05 79.64
N ASN A 474 29.89 7.38 80.78
CA ASN A 474 30.59 7.65 82.04
C ASN A 474 30.91 6.39 82.86
N GLN A 475 30.50 5.21 82.38
CA GLN A 475 30.81 3.91 82.96
C GLN A 475 31.39 2.92 81.94
N TYR A 476 31.10 3.10 80.65
CA TYR A 476 31.47 2.17 79.59
C TYR A 476 31.95 2.92 78.34
N LYS A 477 33.25 2.80 77.99
CA LYS A 477 33.81 3.28 76.70
C LYS A 477 33.67 2.21 75.61
N VAL A 478 33.58 2.60 74.34
CA VAL A 478 33.58 1.66 73.19
C VAL A 478 34.88 0.85 73.17
N GLY A 479 34.77 -0.44 72.87
CA GLY A 479 35.85 -1.40 72.74
C GLY A 479 36.01 -1.93 71.30
N ASN A 480 36.34 -3.22 71.19
CA ASN A 480 36.65 -3.86 69.91
C ASN A 480 35.43 -3.95 68.99
N TRP A 481 35.68 -3.75 67.69
CA TRP A 481 34.79 -4.13 66.61
C TRP A 481 35.25 -5.43 65.97
N THR A 482 34.32 -6.20 65.40
CA THR A 482 34.59 -7.35 64.53
C THR A 482 33.72 -7.28 63.28
N CYS A 483 34.25 -7.73 62.14
CA CYS A 483 33.53 -7.82 60.88
C CYS A 483 34.02 -9.03 60.06
N MET A 484 33.12 -9.84 59.52
CA MET A 484 33.48 -11.02 58.71
C MET A 484 32.49 -11.23 57.53
N PRO A 485 32.96 -11.25 56.27
CA PRO A 485 34.30 -10.87 55.82
C PRO A 485 34.55 -9.36 55.96
N SER A 486 35.78 -8.96 56.23
CA SER A 486 36.16 -7.57 56.52
C SER A 486 36.49 -6.69 55.30
N ILE A 487 36.25 -7.19 54.08
CA ILE A 487 36.58 -6.47 52.83
C ILE A 487 35.74 -5.19 52.76
N GLY A 488 36.40 -4.03 52.72
CA GLY A 488 35.72 -2.73 52.69
C GLY A 488 35.08 -2.31 54.03
N PHE A 489 35.39 -2.98 55.14
CA PHE A 489 34.97 -2.57 56.48
C PHE A 489 35.97 -1.61 57.13
N THR A 490 35.49 -0.55 57.81
CA THR A 490 36.37 0.52 58.33
C THR A 490 36.48 0.63 59.85
N GLY A 491 35.72 -0.16 60.63
CA GLY A 491 35.62 0.01 62.09
C GLY A 491 36.82 -0.52 62.89
N GLN A 492 37.36 0.30 63.79
CA GLN A 492 38.49 -0.02 64.66
C GLN A 492 38.13 0.10 66.15
N ASN A 493 38.90 -0.56 67.03
CA ASN A 493 38.71 -0.53 68.49
C ASN A 493 38.58 0.91 69.03
N GLY A 494 37.52 1.18 69.78
CA GLY A 494 37.24 2.49 70.38
C GLY A 494 36.55 3.51 69.47
N GLN A 495 36.39 3.24 68.17
CA GLN A 495 35.65 4.14 67.26
C GLN A 495 34.14 4.01 67.46
N ALA A 496 33.42 5.13 67.40
CA ALA A 496 31.95 5.17 67.53
C ALA A 496 31.20 4.89 66.22
N SER A 497 31.89 4.75 65.07
CA SER A 497 31.26 4.50 63.77
C SER A 497 32.15 3.68 62.84
N ALA A 498 31.53 3.06 61.85
CA ALA A 498 32.17 2.25 60.81
C ALA A 498 31.35 2.30 59.51
N SER A 499 31.90 1.85 58.39
CA SER A 499 31.16 1.61 57.14
C SER A 499 31.56 0.28 56.51
N LEU A 500 30.74 -0.21 55.58
CA LEU A 500 30.92 -1.46 54.83
C LEU A 500 30.42 -1.30 53.40
N THR A 501 31.28 -1.53 52.40
CA THR A 501 30.83 -1.78 51.02
C THR A 501 30.46 -3.26 50.88
N VAL A 502 29.21 -3.55 50.54
CA VAL A 502 28.66 -4.91 50.61
C VAL A 502 29.01 -5.71 49.35
N THR A 503 29.99 -6.60 49.46
CA THR A 503 30.40 -7.54 48.40
C THR A 503 30.05 -8.99 48.68
N ALA A 504 29.60 -9.31 49.89
CA ALA A 504 29.22 -10.65 50.35
C ALA A 504 28.27 -10.57 51.57
N ASN A 505 27.66 -11.68 51.96
CA ASN A 505 26.98 -11.80 53.26
C ASN A 505 28.00 -11.53 54.38
N THR A 506 27.67 -10.62 55.30
CA THR A 506 28.65 -10.06 56.26
C THR A 506 28.05 -9.92 57.66
N GLU A 507 28.80 -10.23 58.71
CA GLU A 507 28.41 -10.01 60.11
C GLU A 507 29.32 -8.96 60.81
N VAL A 508 28.75 -8.05 61.61
CA VAL A 508 29.45 -6.95 62.32
C VAL A 508 29.07 -6.91 63.82
N SER A 509 30.02 -6.72 64.76
CA SER A 509 29.68 -6.56 66.20
C SER A 509 30.67 -5.77 67.07
N VAL A 510 30.24 -5.31 68.27
CA VAL A 510 30.93 -4.33 69.18
C VAL A 510 30.71 -4.58 70.70
N GLN A 511 31.53 -4.00 71.61
CA GLN A 511 31.62 -4.23 73.09
C GLN A 511 32.10 -2.98 73.92
N PHE A 512 32.05 -2.90 75.29
CA PHE A 512 32.38 -1.69 76.12
C PHE A 512 33.07 -1.90 77.57
N VAL A 513 33.68 -0.87 78.28
CA VAL A 513 34.62 -0.99 79.52
C VAL A 513 34.76 0.22 80.60
N GLN A 514 35.22 0.05 81.90
CA GLN A 514 35.03 0.87 83.21
C GLN A 514 36.25 1.61 84.02
N LEU A 515 36.13 2.24 85.27
CA LEU A 515 37.03 3.30 85.99
C LEU A 515 37.03 3.54 87.61
N SER A 516 37.97 4.32 88.31
CA SER A 516 38.07 4.75 89.81
C SER A 516 39.07 5.92 90.36
N ALA A 517 38.78 6.77 91.41
CA ALA A 517 39.05 8.29 91.61
C ALA A 517 40.39 8.97 92.21
N LEU A 518 40.46 10.35 92.37
CA LEU A 518 41.65 11.26 92.72
C LEU A 518 41.40 12.62 93.55
N THR A 519 42.41 13.51 93.89
CA THR A 519 42.30 14.79 94.74
C THR A 519 43.47 15.89 94.73
N PRO A 520 43.26 17.25 94.95
CA PRO A 520 44.02 18.46 94.38
C PRO A 520 45.04 19.35 95.19
N GLN A 521 45.56 20.44 94.57
CA GLN A 521 46.50 21.47 95.15
C GLN A 521 46.49 22.96 94.62
N THR A 522 46.89 23.32 93.36
CA THR A 522 47.48 24.67 92.95
C THR A 522 46.79 25.40 91.76
N LEU A 523 47.02 26.71 91.42
CA LEU A 523 46.40 27.35 90.20
C LEU A 523 47.01 28.69 89.62
N LYS A 524 47.21 28.82 88.29
CA LYS A 524 47.45 30.07 87.46
C LYS A 524 46.93 29.93 86.00
N ILE A 525 46.90 31.00 85.17
CA ILE A 525 46.46 30.98 83.73
C ILE A 525 47.30 31.90 82.80
N HIS A 526 47.94 31.35 81.76
CA HIS A 526 48.79 32.03 80.74
C HIS A 526 49.79 33.02 81.34
N GLY A 527 50.47 32.59 82.42
CA GLY A 527 51.38 33.39 83.22
C GLY A 527 50.72 34.40 84.17
N GLN A 528 49.45 34.74 83.96
CA GLN A 528 48.66 35.61 84.84
C GLN A 528 48.14 34.83 86.06
N ASP A 529 47.88 35.55 87.16
CA ASP A 529 47.17 34.99 88.30
C ASP A 529 45.67 34.88 87.98
N ALA A 530 45.08 33.76 88.38
CA ALA A 530 43.68 33.42 88.15
C ALA A 530 42.97 32.95 89.43
N SER A 531 43.66 32.97 90.57
CA SER A 531 43.14 32.55 91.88
C SER A 531 41.91 33.36 92.32
N ALA A 532 41.82 34.62 91.87
CA ALA A 532 40.71 35.54 92.08
C ALA A 532 39.54 35.45 91.07
N GLY A 533 39.71 34.73 89.95
CA GLY A 533 38.57 34.31 89.11
C GLY A 533 38.31 34.99 87.76
N ALA A 534 39.16 35.85 87.19
CA ALA A 534 38.95 36.43 85.82
C ALA A 534 40.24 36.87 85.08
N VAL A 535 40.29 36.79 83.72
CA VAL A 535 41.40 37.31 82.86
C VAL A 535 40.96 37.56 81.38
N THR A 536 41.80 38.17 80.52
CA THR A 536 41.50 38.48 79.08
C THR A 536 42.75 38.46 78.18
N LEU A 537 42.67 37.96 76.93
CA LEU A 537 43.82 37.61 76.06
C LEU A 537 43.68 38.04 74.55
N PRO A 538 44.78 38.11 73.76
CA PRO A 538 44.79 38.48 72.32
C PRO A 538 44.13 37.47 71.36
N TYR A 539 43.77 37.88 70.14
CA TYR A 539 43.10 36.99 69.16
C TYR A 539 43.98 35.83 68.66
N THR A 540 45.30 36.05 68.55
CA THR A 540 46.28 35.02 68.17
C THR A 540 46.54 34.00 69.28
N VAL A 541 46.17 34.30 70.52
CA VAL A 541 45.96 33.28 71.57
C VAL A 541 44.61 32.63 71.29
N THR A 542 44.57 31.84 70.21
CA THR A 542 43.35 31.21 69.67
C THR A 542 42.65 30.33 70.69
N GLN A 543 43.46 29.79 71.59
CA GLN A 543 43.12 28.82 72.59
C GLN A 543 44.03 29.02 73.80
N LEU A 544 43.45 29.07 75.00
CA LEU A 544 44.20 28.97 76.25
C LEU A 544 44.68 27.52 76.39
N SER A 545 45.96 27.19 76.41
CA SER A 545 46.37 25.78 76.46
C SER A 545 46.37 25.18 77.87
N GLN A 546 46.46 23.85 77.97
CA GLN A 546 46.64 23.18 79.26
C GLN A 546 47.94 23.62 79.97
N ASN A 547 49.01 23.86 79.21
CA ASN A 547 50.30 24.30 79.73
C ASN A 547 50.26 25.74 80.28
N ASP A 548 49.27 26.52 79.83
CA ASP A 548 49.01 27.85 80.36
C ASP A 548 48.37 27.78 81.76
N ILE A 549 47.73 26.65 82.12
CA ILE A 549 47.22 26.44 83.48
C ILE A 549 48.18 25.60 84.32
N GLN A 550 48.73 26.21 85.36
CA GLN A 550 49.61 25.54 86.32
C GLN A 550 48.81 25.09 87.54
N LEU A 551 48.41 23.82 87.58
CA LEU A 551 47.66 23.20 88.67
C LEU A 551 48.20 21.79 88.98
N SER A 552 48.46 21.53 90.26
CA SER A 552 49.01 20.28 90.81
C SER A 552 48.08 19.63 91.84
N PHE A 553 48.40 18.42 92.29
CA PHE A 553 47.55 17.54 93.10
C PHE A 553 48.41 16.82 94.16
N ALA A 554 47.90 16.64 95.39
CA ALA A 554 48.71 16.15 96.51
C ALA A 554 48.92 14.62 96.52
N GLY A 555 50.15 14.17 96.77
CA GLY A 555 50.46 12.74 96.99
C GLY A 555 50.64 11.87 95.74
N GLN A 556 50.74 12.46 94.54
CA GLN A 556 50.96 11.76 93.27
C GLN A 556 52.22 12.29 92.57
N GLN A 557 52.95 11.44 91.84
CA GLN A 557 54.17 11.83 91.11
C GLN A 557 53.85 12.53 89.78
N GLN A 558 53.61 13.84 89.88
CA GLN A 558 53.46 14.84 88.81
C GLN A 558 52.18 14.77 87.94
N ASN A 559 51.76 15.95 87.48
CA ASN A 559 50.76 16.25 86.44
C ASN A 559 49.54 15.32 86.34
N ILE A 560 48.65 15.38 87.34
CA ILE A 560 47.27 14.89 87.16
C ILE A 560 46.55 15.79 86.14
N PRO A 561 46.04 15.24 85.02
CA PRO A 561 45.32 16.03 84.04
C PRO A 561 43.92 16.36 84.56
N PHE A 562 43.79 17.58 85.04
CA PHE A 562 42.51 18.25 85.14
C PHE A 562 42.00 18.55 83.73
N THR A 563 40.75 18.20 83.43
CA THR A 563 40.02 18.94 82.40
C THR A 563 39.66 20.31 82.99
N VAL A 564 39.00 21.13 82.20
CA VAL A 564 38.29 22.30 82.68
C VAL A 564 36.99 22.38 81.87
N THR A 565 36.12 23.37 82.06
CA THR A 565 34.76 23.33 81.47
C THR A 565 34.29 24.74 81.17
N PRO A 566 34.32 25.18 79.89
CA PRO A 566 34.73 24.41 78.70
C PRO A 566 36.22 24.05 78.72
N GLN A 567 36.59 22.87 78.17
CA GLN A 567 37.91 22.26 78.34
C GLN A 567 39.05 23.02 77.64
N LEU A 568 40.28 22.84 78.15
CA LEU A 568 41.50 23.28 77.48
C LEU A 568 41.90 22.33 76.32
N PRO A 569 42.46 22.85 75.22
CA PRO A 569 42.82 24.25 75.05
C PRO A 569 41.57 25.12 74.81
N LEU A 570 41.27 26.05 75.73
CA LEU A 570 39.97 26.71 75.80
C LEU A 570 39.97 27.65 74.62
N THR A 571 39.29 27.23 73.56
CA THR A 571 39.20 27.94 72.30
C THR A 571 38.31 29.14 72.55
N LEU A 572 38.93 30.18 73.12
CA LEU A 572 38.21 31.33 73.62
C LEU A 572 37.40 31.90 72.47
N THR A 573 36.10 32.01 72.66
CA THR A 573 35.25 32.54 71.59
C THR A 573 35.50 34.03 71.47
N GLU A 574 35.88 34.41 70.26
CA GLU A 574 36.27 35.74 69.86
C GLU A 574 35.22 36.79 70.22
N GLY A 575 35.57 37.72 71.12
CA GLY A 575 34.70 38.79 71.62
C GLY A 575 33.73 38.36 72.72
N VAL A 576 33.78 37.12 73.19
CA VAL A 576 32.84 36.54 74.17
C VAL A 576 33.55 36.19 75.48
N PRO A 577 33.15 36.76 76.62
CA PRO A 577 33.60 36.30 77.94
C PRO A 577 33.07 34.91 78.26
N GLN A 578 33.93 34.01 78.74
CA GLN A 578 33.63 32.61 78.97
C GLN A 578 34.06 32.16 80.38
N ASN A 579 33.13 31.56 81.12
CA ASN A 579 33.46 30.84 82.35
C ASN A 579 34.35 29.64 82.02
N LEU A 580 35.18 29.23 82.97
CA LEU A 580 36.22 28.22 82.83
C LEU A 580 36.31 27.40 84.13
N THR A 581 35.61 26.27 84.13
CA THR A 581 35.37 25.45 85.33
C THR A 581 36.31 24.26 85.39
N ILE A 582 37.44 24.46 86.05
CA ILE A 582 38.57 23.57 86.25
C ILE A 582 38.15 22.28 86.95
N ASN A 583 38.11 21.19 86.21
CA ASN A 583 37.47 19.94 86.57
C ASN A 583 38.44 18.77 86.33
N VAL A 584 38.93 18.07 87.37
CA VAL A 584 39.44 16.71 87.10
C VAL A 584 38.22 15.88 86.79
N ALA A 585 37.90 15.72 85.50
CA ALA A 585 36.79 14.92 85.08
C ALA A 585 36.96 13.47 85.54
N ALA A 586 35.87 12.74 85.48
CA ALA A 586 36.00 11.30 85.36
C ALA A 586 36.81 11.01 84.09
N SER A 587 37.86 10.21 84.21
CA SER A 587 38.55 9.59 83.08
C SER A 587 38.00 8.18 82.89
N PRO A 588 37.22 7.88 81.83
CA PRO A 588 37.03 6.51 81.36
C PRO A 588 38.33 6.04 80.66
N GLY A 589 39.04 4.99 81.07
CA GLY A 589 38.77 3.99 82.12
C GLY A 589 39.78 4.03 83.27
N ASN A 590 39.98 5.20 83.89
CA ASN A 590 40.89 5.42 85.00
C ASN A 590 40.20 5.95 86.28
N TYR A 591 39.41 7.05 86.29
CA TYR A 591 38.86 7.71 87.51
C TYR A 591 37.48 8.40 87.41
N PRO A 592 36.73 8.60 88.53
CA PRO A 592 35.72 9.69 88.72
C PRO A 592 36.25 11.12 89.01
N ALA A 593 35.34 12.08 89.30
CA ALA A 593 35.49 13.52 89.05
C ALA A 593 35.59 14.51 90.26
N TRP A 594 36.03 15.77 90.00
CA TRP A 594 36.26 16.92 90.91
C TRP A 594 36.18 18.31 90.17
N SER A 595 36.01 19.51 90.81
CA SER A 595 35.62 20.80 90.14
C SER A 595 35.94 22.19 90.83
N LYS A 596 36.16 23.31 90.06
CA LYS A 596 36.24 24.77 90.48
C LYS A 596 36.22 25.83 89.33
N THR A 597 35.60 27.02 89.43
CA THR A 597 35.42 28.04 88.31
C THR A 597 36.30 29.33 88.29
N VAL A 598 36.57 29.87 87.09
CA VAL A 598 37.25 31.16 86.70
C VAL A 598 36.55 31.77 85.44
N GLN A 599 36.80 33.03 85.01
CA GLN A 599 36.35 33.62 83.71
C GLN A 599 37.52 34.02 82.78
N VAL A 600 37.34 33.97 81.45
CA VAL A 600 38.34 34.37 80.43
C VAL A 600 37.71 34.95 79.15
N THR A 601 38.32 35.95 78.51
CA THR A 601 37.86 36.55 77.22
C THR A 601 38.97 36.61 76.15
N ARG A 602 38.64 36.59 74.84
CA ARG A 602 39.57 36.78 73.71
C ARG A 602 39.10 37.88 72.74
N ALA A 603 40.03 38.50 72.00
CA ALA A 603 39.73 39.40 70.87
C ALA A 603 39.31 38.65 69.57
N GLN A 604 38.91 39.37 68.51
CA GLN A 604 38.37 38.80 67.26
C GLN A 604 39.35 38.84 66.07
N ASN A 605 39.22 37.85 65.18
CA ASN A 605 40.03 37.60 63.98
C ASN A 605 39.66 38.52 62.80
N ASP A 606 40.68 38.95 62.07
CA ASP A 606 40.66 39.89 60.94
C ASP A 606 40.98 39.24 59.58
N VAL A 607 41.37 37.96 59.54
CA VAL A 607 41.74 37.25 58.29
C VAL A 607 40.53 36.58 57.63
N ALA A 608 40.34 36.77 56.32
CA ALA A 608 39.25 36.14 55.55
C ALA A 608 39.51 35.97 54.04
N ASN A 609 40.13 34.84 53.67
CA ASN A 609 40.49 34.43 52.31
C ASN A 609 39.66 33.20 51.87
N LEU A 610 39.01 33.27 50.70
CA LEU A 610 38.28 32.13 50.14
C LEU A 610 39.21 31.19 49.37
N ALA A 611 39.20 29.90 49.71
CA ALA A 611 40.00 28.86 49.06
C ALA A 611 39.24 28.11 47.95
N SER A 612 37.93 27.87 48.11
CA SER A 612 37.10 27.28 47.06
C SER A 612 35.60 27.57 47.20
N PHE A 613 34.84 27.31 46.14
CA PHE A 613 33.38 27.19 46.15
C PHE A 613 32.94 26.10 45.16
N LYS A 614 31.66 25.70 45.17
CA LYS A 614 31.07 24.88 44.11
C LYS A 614 30.17 25.70 43.19
N LEU A 615 30.30 25.49 41.88
CA LEU A 615 29.40 26.02 40.85
C LEU A 615 28.62 24.84 40.24
N ASN A 616 27.30 24.82 40.41
CA ASN A 616 26.43 23.70 39.99
C ASN A 616 26.88 22.32 40.51
N GLY A 617 27.58 22.29 41.67
CA GLY A 617 28.15 21.07 42.26
C GLY A 617 29.61 20.79 41.89
N GLU A 618 30.17 21.44 40.87
CA GLU A 618 31.59 21.31 40.52
C GLU A 618 32.45 22.22 41.40
N LEU A 619 33.49 21.66 42.03
CA LEU A 619 34.45 22.41 42.84
C LEU A 619 35.30 23.35 41.96
N LYS A 620 35.46 24.60 42.40
CA LYS A 620 36.35 25.63 41.84
C LYS A 620 37.25 26.17 42.95
N THR A 621 38.56 26.09 42.77
CA THR A 621 39.58 26.50 43.76
C THR A 621 40.22 27.83 43.38
N ALA A 622 40.80 28.52 44.35
CA ALA A 622 41.64 29.70 44.10
C ALA A 622 42.94 29.30 43.35
N PRO A 623 43.53 30.20 42.53
CA PRO A 623 43.01 31.51 42.12
C PRO A 623 41.82 31.37 41.16
N PHE A 624 40.75 32.12 41.43
CA PHE A 624 39.49 32.03 40.67
C PHE A 624 39.59 32.74 39.32
N THR A 625 38.99 32.15 38.27
CA THR A 625 38.83 32.84 36.99
C THR A 625 37.70 33.86 37.04
N SER A 626 37.81 34.91 36.22
CA SER A 626 36.78 35.94 36.08
C SER A 626 35.54 35.48 35.32
N GLU A 627 35.59 34.31 34.68
CA GLU A 627 34.46 33.72 33.94
C GLU A 627 34.45 32.18 34.07
N TYR A 628 33.25 31.61 34.09
CA TYR A 628 32.98 30.17 33.96
C TYR A 628 31.88 29.89 32.92
N THR A 629 31.84 28.66 32.39
CA THR A 629 30.84 28.21 31.41
C THR A 629 30.18 26.93 31.92
N VAL A 630 28.85 26.81 31.79
CA VAL A 630 28.09 25.63 32.31
C VAL A 630 27.04 25.11 31.32
N ALA A 631 26.87 23.79 31.25
CA ALA A 631 25.80 23.11 30.51
C ALA A 631 24.46 23.16 31.27
N SER A 632 23.96 24.36 31.55
CA SER A 632 22.70 24.59 32.26
C SER A 632 22.08 25.92 31.86
N THR A 633 20.78 26.08 32.10
CA THR A 633 20.07 27.37 32.03
C THR A 633 20.20 28.19 33.32
N THR A 634 20.69 27.57 34.41
CA THR A 634 20.87 28.17 35.74
C THR A 634 22.27 27.92 36.30
N ALA A 635 22.71 28.84 37.18
CA ALA A 635 23.91 28.72 37.98
C ALA A 635 23.58 28.88 39.47
N ARG A 636 24.10 27.97 40.30
CA ARG A 636 24.06 28.04 41.76
C ARG A 636 25.48 27.93 42.32
N VAL A 637 25.81 28.86 43.20
CA VAL A 637 27.11 28.95 43.88
C VAL A 637 26.90 28.58 45.35
N THR A 638 27.56 27.52 45.83
CA THR A 638 27.46 27.02 47.21
C THR A 638 28.82 26.56 47.75
N ASP A 639 28.84 25.95 48.94
CA ASP A 639 29.96 25.18 49.48
C ASP A 639 31.27 25.98 49.53
N PHE A 640 31.18 27.20 50.07
CA PHE A 640 32.32 28.08 50.32
C PHE A 640 33.27 27.45 51.36
N MET A 641 34.54 27.30 50.98
CA MET A 641 35.62 26.89 51.88
C MET A 641 36.67 28.00 51.92
N PHE A 642 37.16 28.31 53.10
CA PHE A 642 38.22 29.31 53.33
C PHE A 642 39.59 28.65 53.48
N ASP A 643 40.66 29.45 53.51
CA ASP A 643 41.97 28.92 53.91
C ASP A 643 42.03 28.62 55.43
N ALA A 644 43.09 27.93 55.86
CA ALA A 644 43.25 27.51 57.25
C ALA A 644 43.42 28.67 58.26
N ASN A 645 43.73 29.88 57.80
CA ASN A 645 43.93 31.06 58.66
C ASN A 645 42.62 31.85 58.86
N SER A 646 41.65 31.64 57.98
CA SER A 646 40.40 32.39 57.88
C SER A 646 39.29 31.84 58.78
N THR A 647 39.64 31.40 59.99
CA THR A 647 38.69 30.79 60.93
C THR A 647 37.59 31.80 61.30
N GLY A 648 36.32 31.36 61.23
CA GLY A 648 35.15 32.18 61.50
C GLY A 648 34.78 33.18 60.40
N ALA A 649 35.49 33.19 59.26
CA ALA A 649 35.09 33.95 58.11
C ALA A 649 33.73 33.46 57.56
N THR A 650 32.97 34.37 56.96
CA THR A 650 31.69 34.09 56.30
C THR A 650 31.69 34.59 54.87
N ALA A 651 30.96 33.89 53.99
CA ALA A 651 30.79 34.27 52.59
C ALA A 651 29.30 34.34 52.26
N SER A 652 28.91 35.43 51.62
CA SER A 652 27.60 35.56 50.97
C SER A 652 27.79 35.74 49.48
N VAL A 653 26.92 35.15 48.67
CA VAL A 653 26.91 35.35 47.22
C VAL A 653 25.66 36.09 46.78
N SER A 654 25.83 37.04 45.88
CA SER A 654 24.74 37.69 45.14
C SER A 654 24.95 37.48 43.64
N PRO A 655 23.95 36.99 42.89
CA PRO A 655 22.66 36.46 43.37
C PRO A 655 22.81 35.13 44.13
N GLY A 656 21.90 34.88 45.07
CA GLY A 656 21.80 33.62 45.82
C GLY A 656 20.81 32.62 45.21
N GLY A 657 20.96 31.33 45.52
CA GLY A 657 20.07 30.27 45.02
C GLY A 657 20.40 29.80 43.61
N ASN A 658 19.40 29.33 42.87
CA ASN A 658 19.51 29.02 41.44
C ASN A 658 19.25 30.31 40.63
N ALA A 659 20.30 31.03 40.23
CA ALA A 659 20.17 32.19 39.38
C ALA A 659 20.05 31.77 37.90
N ASN A 660 19.13 32.39 37.16
CA ASN A 660 19.00 32.18 35.73
C ASN A 660 20.23 32.74 34.99
N ILE A 661 20.64 32.07 33.91
CA ILE A 661 21.68 32.54 32.99
C ILE A 661 21.01 32.98 31.68
N PRO A 662 21.15 34.25 31.24
CA PRO A 662 20.68 34.68 29.92
C PRO A 662 21.30 33.84 28.79
N ALA A 663 20.54 33.62 27.71
CA ALA A 663 21.00 32.77 26.59
C ALA A 663 22.32 33.29 25.96
N ASN A 664 22.30 34.55 25.50
CA ASN A 664 23.43 35.22 24.84
C ASN A 664 24.05 36.29 25.75
N GLY A 665 24.17 35.99 27.04
CA GLY A 665 24.69 36.91 28.04
C GLY A 665 25.32 36.19 29.22
N VAL A 666 25.59 36.95 30.28
CA VAL A 666 26.27 36.46 31.50
C VAL A 666 25.44 36.77 32.73
N THR A 667 25.51 35.91 33.74
CA THR A 667 25.10 36.24 35.11
C THR A 667 26.34 36.51 35.93
N GLN A 668 26.48 37.73 36.43
CA GLN A 668 27.56 38.10 37.34
C GLN A 668 27.24 37.59 38.74
N PHE A 669 28.19 36.89 39.34
CA PHE A 669 28.19 36.55 40.76
C PHE A 669 29.24 37.38 41.48
N THR A 670 28.86 37.92 42.64
CA THR A 670 29.79 38.56 43.58
C THR A 670 29.75 37.75 44.88
N ILE A 671 30.88 37.13 45.24
CA ILE A 671 31.08 36.56 46.57
C ILE A 671 31.69 37.67 47.45
N THR A 672 30.94 38.09 48.47
CA THR A 672 31.42 39.00 49.51
C THR A 672 31.89 38.17 50.69
N VAL A 673 33.14 38.34 51.08
CA VAL A 673 33.77 37.64 52.19
C VAL A 673 33.96 38.59 53.38
N LYS A 674 33.70 38.10 54.59
CA LYS A 674 33.84 38.84 55.84
C LYS A 674 34.66 38.05 56.86
N ALA A 675 35.54 38.72 57.59
CA ALA A 675 36.22 38.16 58.75
C ALA A 675 35.30 38.10 59.98
N GLN A 676 35.73 37.36 61.01
CA GLN A 676 34.93 37.15 62.22
C GLN A 676 34.67 38.47 62.99
N ASN A 677 35.58 39.44 62.91
CA ASN A 677 35.40 40.80 63.43
C ASN A 677 34.46 41.70 62.59
N GLY A 678 33.86 41.19 61.51
CA GLY A 678 32.91 41.90 60.65
C GLY A 678 33.52 42.73 59.51
N SER A 679 34.85 42.85 59.43
CA SER A 679 35.53 43.51 58.30
C SER A 679 35.34 42.74 56.98
N THR A 680 35.29 43.46 55.85
CA THR A 680 35.11 42.89 54.51
C THR A 680 36.42 42.86 53.73
N THR A 681 36.78 41.71 53.16
CA THR A 681 37.86 41.60 52.18
C THR A 681 37.35 41.93 50.76
N GLN A 682 38.25 42.05 49.78
CA GLN A 682 37.86 42.49 48.44
C GLN A 682 36.88 41.48 47.79
N PRO A 683 35.78 41.96 47.19
CA PRO A 683 34.73 41.08 46.66
C PRO A 683 35.19 40.32 45.42
N ILE A 684 35.10 38.99 45.47
CA ILE A 684 35.44 38.11 44.36
C ILE A 684 34.29 38.16 43.35
N ARG A 685 34.57 38.61 42.12
CA ARG A 685 33.60 38.78 41.05
C ARG A 685 33.93 37.88 39.87
N PHE A 686 32.94 37.14 39.38
CA PHE A 686 33.04 36.36 38.15
C PHE A 686 31.72 36.34 37.38
N THR A 687 31.78 36.06 36.09
CA THR A 687 30.62 35.80 35.23
C THR A 687 30.40 34.30 35.06
N VAL A 688 29.14 33.90 34.87
CA VAL A 688 28.79 32.57 34.36
C VAL A 688 27.97 32.72 33.08
N LYS A 689 28.38 32.02 32.03
CA LYS A 689 27.65 31.91 30.76
C LYS A 689 27.21 30.48 30.48
N ARG A 690 26.21 30.31 29.62
CA ARG A 690 25.82 28.97 29.15
C ARG A 690 26.86 28.41 28.19
N GLN A 691 27.09 27.12 28.23
CA GLN A 691 27.80 26.41 27.16
C GLN A 691 27.01 26.52 25.85
N THR A 692 27.70 26.67 24.74
CA THR A 692 27.10 26.74 23.40
C THR A 692 27.44 25.50 22.58
N TYR A 693 26.54 25.13 21.67
CA TYR A 693 26.67 23.99 20.78
C TYR A 693 26.44 24.41 19.32
N PRO A 694 27.17 23.83 18.36
CA PRO A 694 26.88 24.04 16.95
C PRO A 694 25.56 23.32 16.57
N VAL A 695 24.65 24.06 15.95
CA VAL A 695 23.48 23.53 15.25
C VAL A 695 23.72 23.72 13.76
N ARG A 696 24.13 22.65 13.08
CA ARG A 696 24.37 22.62 11.64
C ARG A 696 23.09 22.28 10.89
N PHE A 697 22.93 22.81 9.69
CA PHE A 697 21.81 22.43 8.83
C PHE A 697 22.11 22.52 7.34
N SER A 698 21.51 21.60 6.57
CA SER A 698 21.73 21.45 5.13
C SER A 698 20.50 20.86 4.44
N VAL A 699 20.30 21.16 3.16
CA VAL A 699 19.37 20.40 2.31
C VAL A 699 20.02 19.04 1.99
N GLN A 700 19.38 17.94 2.39
CA GLN A 700 19.82 16.60 2.00
C GLN A 700 19.77 16.47 0.47
N ASP A 701 20.79 15.83 -0.10
CA ASP A 701 21.01 15.64 -1.55
C ASP A 701 21.17 16.97 -2.34
N GLY A 702 21.17 18.12 -1.65
CA GLY A 702 21.52 19.45 -2.15
C GLY A 702 20.53 20.11 -3.12
N ARG A 703 19.31 19.57 -3.28
CA ARG A 703 18.38 19.91 -4.37
C ARG A 703 16.92 19.99 -3.91
N GLY A 704 16.09 20.68 -4.70
CA GLY A 704 14.62 20.69 -4.56
C GLY A 704 14.05 21.72 -3.59
N GLY A 705 14.88 22.67 -3.14
CA GLY A 705 14.48 23.76 -2.28
C GLY A 705 15.64 24.34 -1.48
N SER A 706 15.29 25.21 -0.55
CA SER A 706 16.20 25.79 0.43
C SER A 706 15.72 25.52 1.86
N LEU A 707 16.67 25.49 2.79
CA LEU A 707 16.40 25.39 4.22
C LEU A 707 16.88 26.67 4.90
N LYS A 708 15.95 27.49 5.37
CA LYS A 708 16.21 28.69 6.18
C LYS A 708 16.16 28.32 7.65
N GLY A 709 17.23 28.55 8.39
CA GLY A 709 17.21 28.57 9.86
C GLY A 709 17.13 30.01 10.37
N VAL A 710 16.55 30.20 11.55
CA VAL A 710 16.50 31.49 12.26
C VAL A 710 16.80 31.25 13.74
N TYR A 711 17.83 31.93 14.26
CA TYR A 711 18.15 31.99 15.68
C TYR A 711 18.38 33.45 16.10
N ASN A 712 17.83 33.85 17.25
CA ASN A 712 17.91 35.23 17.77
C ASN A 712 17.63 36.32 16.70
N GLY A 713 16.53 36.15 15.95
CA GLY A 713 16.13 37.04 14.83
C GLY A 713 17.02 36.96 13.58
N SER A 714 18.19 36.34 13.65
CA SER A 714 19.17 36.28 12.56
C SER A 714 18.92 35.08 11.64
N PRO A 715 18.63 35.28 10.35
CA PRO A 715 18.45 34.19 9.40
C PRO A 715 19.79 33.67 8.86
N GLN A 716 19.81 32.38 8.53
CA GLN A 716 20.86 31.70 7.76
C GLN A 716 20.18 30.73 6.78
N ILE A 717 20.74 30.53 5.58
CA ILE A 717 20.11 29.71 4.52
C ILE A 717 21.11 28.66 4.02
N ALA A 718 20.63 27.43 3.85
CA ALA A 718 21.33 26.35 3.20
C ALA A 718 20.58 25.90 1.93
N ASN A 719 21.29 25.74 0.82
CA ASN A 719 20.78 25.43 -0.52
C ASN A 719 21.92 24.93 -1.42
N GLY A 720 21.62 24.22 -2.51
CA GLY A 720 22.65 23.79 -3.49
C GLY A 720 23.75 22.89 -2.92
N GLY A 721 23.50 22.22 -1.79
CA GLY A 721 24.49 21.41 -1.07
C GLY A 721 25.29 22.16 0.01
N SER A 722 25.08 23.46 0.21
CA SER A 722 25.71 24.20 1.30
C SER A 722 25.22 23.71 2.68
N THR A 723 26.08 23.91 3.69
CA THR A 723 25.75 23.66 5.11
C THR A 723 25.93 24.97 5.87
N ALA A 724 24.87 25.44 6.50
CA ALA A 724 24.89 26.59 7.40
C ALA A 724 24.94 26.13 8.86
N SER A 725 25.26 27.02 9.80
CA SER A 725 25.31 26.69 11.22
C SER A 725 25.07 27.88 12.14
N PHE A 726 24.40 27.64 13.26
CA PHE A 726 24.34 28.55 14.40
C PHE A 726 25.15 28.03 15.57
N THR A 727 25.67 28.93 16.39
CA THR A 727 26.21 28.63 17.73
C THR A 727 25.11 28.92 18.74
N VAL A 728 24.59 27.88 19.40
CA VAL A 728 23.32 27.94 20.17
C VAL A 728 23.57 27.62 21.65
N PRO A 729 23.19 28.50 22.59
CA PRO A 729 23.34 28.27 24.04
C PRO A 729 22.52 27.09 24.56
N HIS A 730 23.00 26.46 25.65
CA HIS A 730 22.36 25.31 26.28
C HIS A 730 20.89 25.58 26.62
N GLY A 731 20.00 24.69 26.17
CA GLY A 731 18.56 24.73 26.41
C GLY A 731 17.76 25.62 25.45
N GLU A 732 18.43 26.38 24.57
CA GLU A 732 17.76 27.22 23.58
C GLU A 732 17.16 26.42 22.41
N SER A 733 16.44 27.11 21.53
CA SER A 733 15.72 26.52 20.40
C SER A 733 16.03 27.27 19.08
N VAL A 734 15.99 26.55 17.95
CA VAL A 734 16.17 27.13 16.60
C VAL A 734 14.95 26.84 15.75
N ALA A 735 14.39 27.87 15.11
CA ALA A 735 13.30 27.74 14.16
C ALA A 735 13.85 27.52 12.74
N PHE A 736 13.19 26.66 11.97
CA PHE A 736 13.54 26.34 10.59
C PHE A 736 12.31 26.42 9.67
N THR A 737 12.56 26.81 8.44
CA THR A 737 11.59 26.85 7.34
C THR A 737 12.23 26.23 6.11
N ALA A 738 11.68 25.13 5.63
CA ALA A 738 11.99 24.55 4.34
C ALA A 738 11.08 25.18 3.29
N THR A 739 11.68 25.77 2.25
CA THR A 739 10.97 26.33 1.10
C THR A 739 11.32 25.46 -0.10
N PRO A 740 10.41 24.58 -0.56
CA PRO A 740 10.62 23.78 -1.76
C PRO A 740 10.79 24.68 -3.00
N ASP A 741 11.56 24.19 -3.98
CA ASP A 741 11.55 24.77 -5.33
C ASP A 741 10.20 24.47 -6.00
N ASN A 742 9.78 25.27 -7.00
CA ASN A 742 8.57 24.95 -7.77
C ASN A 742 8.70 23.56 -8.43
N GLY A 743 7.69 22.71 -8.27
CA GLY A 743 7.73 21.31 -8.67
C GLY A 743 8.28 20.33 -7.62
N TRP A 744 8.56 20.79 -6.40
CA TRP A 744 9.07 19.96 -5.29
C TRP A 744 8.21 20.10 -4.02
N GLU A 745 8.32 19.10 -3.16
CA GLU A 745 7.66 19.02 -1.85
C GLU A 745 8.67 18.62 -0.78
N VAL A 746 8.39 18.92 0.50
CA VAL A 746 9.15 18.35 1.62
C VAL A 746 8.88 16.83 1.66
N ASP A 747 9.96 16.04 1.66
CA ASP A 747 9.93 14.58 1.82
C ASP A 747 9.91 14.22 3.31
N ARG A 748 10.91 14.74 4.04
CA ARG A 748 11.10 14.49 5.48
C ARG A 748 12.12 15.46 6.10
N TRP A 749 12.06 15.60 7.41
CA TRP A 749 13.16 16.17 8.21
C TRP A 749 13.92 15.06 8.95
N THR A 750 15.19 15.30 9.26
CA THR A 750 15.99 14.47 10.17
C THR A 750 16.82 15.33 11.13
N VAL A 751 17.03 14.84 12.34
CA VAL A 751 17.91 15.44 13.35
C VAL A 751 18.85 14.36 13.89
N GLY A 752 20.15 14.53 13.69
CA GLY A 752 21.15 13.52 14.09
C GLY A 752 21.01 12.16 13.37
N GLY A 753 20.27 12.12 12.26
CA GLY A 753 19.94 10.90 11.50
C GLY A 753 18.50 10.40 11.71
N SER A 754 17.88 10.67 12.86
CA SER A 754 16.50 10.26 13.17
C SER A 754 15.47 11.14 12.46
N THR A 755 14.44 10.54 11.86
CA THR A 755 13.33 11.27 11.21
C THR A 755 12.50 12.07 12.21
N VAL A 756 12.15 13.30 11.86
CA VAL A 756 11.24 14.18 12.64
C VAL A 756 10.26 14.91 11.70
N ASN A 757 9.23 15.54 12.28
CA ASN A 757 8.40 16.60 11.66
C ASN A 757 7.66 16.30 10.33
N GLY A 758 7.77 15.10 9.77
CA GLY A 758 7.05 14.70 8.56
C GLY A 758 7.34 15.61 7.36
N THR A 759 6.27 16.02 6.67
CA THR A 759 6.30 16.85 5.45
C THR A 759 6.02 18.34 5.72
N ASN A 760 6.00 18.78 6.98
CA ASN A 760 5.72 20.18 7.33
C ASN A 760 6.80 21.13 6.78
N GLN A 761 6.43 22.33 6.32
CA GLN A 761 7.39 23.34 5.85
C GLN A 761 8.14 24.04 7.01
N SER A 762 7.62 24.02 8.23
CA SER A 762 8.28 24.60 9.42
C SER A 762 8.67 23.52 10.43
N TYR A 763 9.82 23.68 11.09
CA TYR A 763 10.30 22.83 12.18
C TYR A 763 10.96 23.67 13.27
N THR A 764 10.76 23.32 14.55
CA THR A 764 11.52 23.92 15.66
C THR A 764 12.34 22.84 16.34
N LEU A 765 13.67 23.00 16.32
CA LEU A 765 14.58 22.22 17.14
C LEU A 765 14.62 22.83 18.53
N SER A 766 13.93 22.20 19.48
CA SER A 766 13.86 22.67 20.87
C SER A 766 14.93 22.03 21.77
N ASN A 767 15.33 22.74 22.83
CA ASN A 767 16.20 22.25 23.91
C ASN A 767 17.55 21.70 23.42
N VAL A 768 18.38 22.57 22.86
CA VAL A 768 19.73 22.22 22.36
C VAL A 768 20.69 21.99 23.54
N THR A 769 21.03 20.72 23.78
CA THR A 769 21.94 20.27 24.87
C THR A 769 23.25 19.65 24.39
N ALA A 770 23.44 19.53 23.06
CA ALA A 770 24.61 18.95 22.40
C ALA A 770 24.67 19.46 20.94
N GLU A 771 25.74 19.15 20.19
CA GLU A 771 25.77 19.36 18.73
C GLU A 771 24.58 18.66 18.05
N LYS A 772 23.92 19.34 17.12
CA LYS A 772 22.82 18.81 16.31
C LYS A 772 23.05 19.13 14.83
N THR A 773 22.77 18.16 13.97
CA THR A 773 22.66 18.37 12.52
C THR A 773 21.22 18.17 12.10
N VAL A 774 20.60 19.20 11.52
CA VAL A 774 19.23 19.18 10.98
C VAL A 774 19.30 19.09 9.46
N ARG A 775 18.58 18.14 8.85
CA ARG A 775 18.46 18.09 7.38
C ARG A 775 17.00 18.00 6.97
N VAL A 776 16.61 18.79 5.98
CA VAL A 776 15.38 18.56 5.22
C VAL A 776 15.74 17.86 3.91
N LYS A 777 14.94 16.89 3.50
CA LYS A 777 14.99 16.31 2.15
C LYS A 777 13.74 16.76 1.39
N PHE A 778 13.90 17.02 0.10
CA PHE A 778 12.78 17.28 -0.81
C PHE A 778 12.56 16.10 -1.76
N LYS A 779 11.33 15.95 -2.23
CA LYS A 779 10.90 14.96 -3.23
C LYS A 779 10.25 15.69 -4.42
N PRO A 780 10.30 15.11 -5.64
CA PRO A 780 9.48 15.58 -6.75
C PRO A 780 8.00 15.67 -6.38
N GLY A 781 7.39 16.82 -6.62
CA GLY A 781 5.95 17.07 -6.49
C GLY A 781 5.32 17.35 -7.84
N GLU A 782 4.34 18.26 -7.86
CA GLU A 782 3.67 18.72 -9.09
C GLU A 782 4.10 20.12 -9.52
N PHE A 783 4.47 20.30 -10.79
CA PHE A 783 4.68 21.62 -11.39
C PHE A 783 3.37 22.08 -12.06
N ASN A 784 2.71 23.08 -11.49
CA ASN A 784 1.48 23.66 -12.05
C ASN A 784 1.83 24.75 -13.06
N LEU A 785 1.31 24.65 -14.29
CA LEU A 785 1.57 25.59 -15.38
C LEU A 785 0.27 26.04 -16.05
N ALA A 786 0.07 27.36 -16.13
CA ALA A 786 -1.09 27.97 -16.75
C ALA A 786 -0.84 28.31 -18.23
N GLY A 787 -1.89 28.15 -19.05
CA GLY A 787 -1.92 28.62 -20.43
C GLY A 787 -1.93 30.16 -20.53
N GLY A 788 -1.69 30.67 -21.74
CA GLY A 788 -1.66 32.11 -22.02
C GLY A 788 -0.42 32.89 -21.55
N GLY A 789 0.46 32.29 -20.73
CA GLY A 789 1.75 32.90 -20.37
C GLY A 789 2.68 33.06 -21.58
N SER A 790 3.34 34.22 -21.70
CA SER A 790 4.16 34.59 -22.87
C SER A 790 5.41 33.71 -23.08
N ASP A 791 5.85 32.98 -22.05
CA ASP A 791 6.96 32.04 -22.07
C ASP A 791 6.55 30.61 -21.66
N ALA A 792 5.25 30.29 -21.62
CA ALA A 792 4.77 29.03 -21.05
C ALA A 792 5.29 27.76 -21.76
N TRP A 793 5.55 27.81 -23.08
CA TRP A 793 6.17 26.69 -23.80
C TRP A 793 7.64 26.50 -23.40
N LYS A 794 8.36 27.60 -23.18
CA LYS A 794 9.72 27.59 -22.64
C LYS A 794 9.72 27.00 -21.22
N GLN A 795 8.84 27.44 -20.32
CA GLN A 795 8.76 26.90 -18.96
C GLN A 795 8.48 25.39 -18.94
N LEU A 796 7.54 24.92 -19.76
CA LEU A 796 7.24 23.49 -19.92
C LEU A 796 8.47 22.69 -20.37
N LYS A 797 9.15 23.17 -21.42
CA LYS A 797 10.34 22.54 -21.99
C LYS A 797 11.50 22.51 -20.99
N ASP A 798 11.76 23.64 -20.33
CA ASP A 798 12.83 23.78 -19.35
C ASP A 798 12.59 22.88 -18.13
N GLU A 799 11.34 22.77 -17.64
CA GLU A 799 11.00 21.84 -16.56
C GLU A 799 11.14 20.38 -16.99
N ALA A 800 10.57 19.99 -18.14
CA ALA A 800 10.63 18.62 -18.64
C ALA A 800 12.07 18.14 -18.94
N ALA A 801 12.96 19.05 -19.37
CA ALA A 801 14.35 18.76 -19.65
C ALA A 801 15.21 18.50 -18.41
N LYS A 802 14.78 18.91 -17.19
CA LYS A 802 15.58 18.69 -15.98
C LYS A 802 15.77 17.19 -15.69
N PRO A 803 16.99 16.73 -15.35
CA PRO A 803 17.20 15.37 -14.86
C PRO A 803 16.58 15.13 -13.48
N TYR A 804 16.36 16.20 -12.71
CA TYR A 804 15.67 16.18 -11.41
C TYR A 804 14.70 17.37 -11.35
N GLY A 805 13.41 17.09 -11.16
CA GLY A 805 12.31 18.07 -11.18
C GLY A 805 10.98 17.35 -10.94
N ALA A 806 9.86 18.04 -11.11
CA ALA A 806 8.53 17.48 -10.83
C ALA A 806 8.25 16.19 -11.61
N HIS A 807 7.75 15.14 -10.98
CA HIS A 807 7.36 13.93 -11.72
C HIS A 807 6.02 14.10 -12.46
N THR A 808 5.21 15.07 -12.04
CA THR A 808 3.98 15.46 -12.74
C THR A 808 4.02 16.93 -13.11
N ILE A 809 3.69 17.26 -14.36
CA ILE A 809 3.34 18.61 -14.80
C ILE A 809 1.81 18.68 -14.97
N VAL A 810 1.19 19.68 -14.36
CA VAL A 810 -0.27 19.92 -14.42
C VAL A 810 -0.53 21.15 -15.27
N ILE A 811 -1.17 20.96 -16.43
CA ILE A 811 -1.46 22.03 -17.39
C ILE A 811 -2.92 22.50 -17.25
N LYS A 812 -3.12 23.81 -17.23
CA LYS A 812 -4.44 24.46 -17.11
C LYS A 812 -4.61 25.50 -18.22
N GLY A 813 -5.39 25.18 -19.26
CA GLY A 813 -5.54 26.02 -20.45
C GLY A 813 -4.56 25.69 -21.58
N GLU A 814 -4.55 26.54 -22.61
CA GLU A 814 -3.72 26.34 -23.81
C GLU A 814 -2.33 27.00 -23.69
N ILE A 815 -1.28 26.19 -23.86
CA ILE A 815 0.12 26.61 -23.96
C ILE A 815 0.50 26.54 -25.45
N LYS A 816 1.01 27.65 -25.99
CA LYS A 816 1.24 27.82 -27.42
C LYS A 816 2.70 28.10 -27.73
N ALA A 817 3.29 27.34 -28.66
CA ALA A 817 4.61 27.63 -29.21
C ALA A 817 4.56 28.92 -30.06
N THR A 818 5.57 29.78 -29.96
CA THR A 818 5.58 31.10 -30.61
C THR A 818 6.81 31.31 -31.48
N ASN A 819 7.99 31.56 -30.90
CA ASN A 819 9.26 31.67 -31.60
C ASN A 819 10.45 31.50 -30.65
N GLY A 820 11.66 31.49 -31.20
CA GLY A 820 12.91 31.51 -30.42
C GLY A 820 13.00 30.39 -29.38
N ASN A 821 13.25 30.75 -28.12
CA ASN A 821 13.31 29.80 -27.02
C ASN A 821 11.92 29.34 -26.51
N ASN A 822 10.83 30.03 -26.88
CA ASN A 822 9.44 29.68 -26.57
C ASN A 822 8.77 28.87 -27.71
N ALA A 823 9.58 28.05 -28.38
CA ALA A 823 9.21 27.05 -29.37
C ALA A 823 10.23 25.89 -29.31
N GLY A 824 10.16 24.94 -30.26
CA GLY A 824 11.06 23.78 -30.32
C GLY A 824 10.59 22.60 -29.47
N GLU A 825 11.10 21.42 -29.80
CA GLU A 825 10.70 20.15 -29.20
C GLU A 825 11.01 20.05 -27.70
N ILE A 826 10.12 19.37 -26.98
CA ILE A 826 10.25 19.03 -25.57
C ILE A 826 10.92 17.67 -25.47
N ARG A 827 12.10 17.63 -24.83
CA ARG A 827 12.86 16.42 -24.51
C ARG A 827 12.81 16.14 -23.02
N LEU A 828 12.83 14.86 -22.64
CA LEU A 828 12.64 14.44 -21.26
C LEU A 828 13.97 14.15 -20.56
N GLY A 829 14.30 14.92 -19.53
CA GLY A 829 15.43 14.60 -18.63
C GLY A 829 15.17 13.36 -17.77
N ARG A 830 13.89 13.09 -17.46
CA ARG A 830 13.40 12.05 -16.54
C ARG A 830 12.07 11.46 -17.05
N ASN A 831 11.60 10.37 -16.45
CA ASN A 831 10.23 9.90 -16.69
C ASN A 831 9.22 10.94 -16.17
N LEU A 832 8.19 11.22 -16.95
CA LEU A 832 7.33 12.38 -16.74
C LEU A 832 5.86 12.07 -17.02
N THR A 833 4.99 12.44 -16.09
CA THR A 833 3.55 12.53 -16.32
C THR A 833 3.19 13.97 -16.67
N ILE A 834 2.41 14.17 -17.73
CA ILE A 834 1.79 15.46 -18.06
C ILE A 834 0.28 15.25 -18.04
N ARG A 835 -0.39 15.92 -17.09
CA ARG A 835 -1.84 15.78 -16.86
C ARG A 835 -2.59 17.10 -16.93
N GLY A 836 -3.89 17.03 -17.22
CA GLY A 836 -4.74 18.21 -17.32
C GLY A 836 -6.22 17.91 -17.16
N GLY A 837 -7.01 18.44 -18.08
CA GLY A 837 -8.43 18.20 -18.29
C GLY A 837 -8.82 18.70 -19.69
N SER A 838 -10.11 18.80 -20.00
CA SER A 838 -10.61 19.19 -21.33
C SER A 838 -10.12 20.55 -21.86
N SER A 839 -9.62 21.44 -20.99
CA SER A 839 -9.03 22.73 -21.37
C SER A 839 -7.50 22.71 -21.53
N ALA A 840 -6.81 21.61 -21.19
CA ALA A 840 -5.36 21.50 -21.25
C ALA A 840 -4.89 21.18 -22.68
N VAL A 841 -4.15 22.12 -23.29
CA VAL A 841 -3.75 22.00 -24.70
C VAL A 841 -2.29 22.42 -24.90
N LEU A 842 -1.53 21.61 -25.65
CA LEU A 842 -0.23 21.99 -26.21
C LEU A 842 -0.36 22.24 -27.71
N ASN A 843 -0.28 23.51 -28.12
CA ASN A 843 -0.39 23.93 -29.51
C ASN A 843 0.99 24.31 -30.08
N ALA A 844 1.51 23.49 -30.99
CA ALA A 844 2.82 23.72 -31.62
C ALA A 844 2.79 24.70 -32.82
N SER A 845 1.65 25.36 -33.09
CA SER A 845 1.48 26.47 -34.04
C SER A 845 1.97 26.22 -35.49
N GLY A 846 2.17 24.98 -35.90
CA GLY A 846 2.73 24.63 -37.22
C GLY A 846 4.24 24.85 -37.35
N ILE A 847 4.97 25.05 -36.24
CA ILE A 847 6.39 25.46 -36.26
C ILE A 847 7.36 24.49 -35.56
N THR A 848 6.87 23.42 -34.92
CA THR A 848 7.72 22.47 -34.20
C THR A 848 7.07 21.09 -34.03
N ARG A 849 7.90 20.07 -33.76
CA ARG A 849 7.51 18.85 -33.04
C ARG A 849 7.14 19.19 -31.59
N ILE A 850 6.20 18.45 -30.97
CA ILE A 850 5.87 18.65 -29.54
C ILE A 850 6.85 17.86 -28.66
N PHE A 851 6.86 16.53 -28.74
CA PHE A 851 7.74 15.68 -27.91
C PHE A 851 8.70 14.82 -28.72
N LYS A 852 9.93 14.67 -28.22
CA LYS A 852 10.84 13.59 -28.61
C LYS A 852 11.19 12.75 -27.38
N LEU A 853 10.87 11.46 -27.43
CA LEU A 853 11.11 10.51 -26.35
C LEU A 853 12.34 9.67 -26.69
N GLU A 854 13.40 9.84 -25.91
CA GLU A 854 14.68 9.19 -26.10
C GLU A 854 14.78 7.89 -25.28
N ASN A 855 15.84 7.12 -25.49
CA ASN A 855 16.01 5.81 -24.84
C ASN A 855 15.88 5.89 -23.30
N GLY A 856 15.04 5.04 -22.72
CA GLY A 856 14.78 4.99 -21.28
C GLY A 856 13.91 6.12 -20.74
N LYS A 857 13.24 6.91 -21.60
CA LYS A 857 12.31 7.98 -21.20
C LYS A 857 10.85 7.56 -21.44
N THR A 858 10.06 7.59 -20.37
CA THR A 858 8.60 7.39 -20.43
C THR A 858 7.87 8.73 -20.29
N LEU A 859 6.99 9.01 -21.25
CA LEU A 859 5.98 10.07 -21.16
C LEU A 859 4.61 9.43 -20.91
N ILE A 860 3.92 9.88 -19.87
CA ILE A 860 2.50 9.59 -19.65
C ILE A 860 1.70 10.86 -19.94
N LEU A 861 0.79 10.78 -20.90
CA LEU A 861 -0.22 11.82 -21.18
C LEU A 861 -1.54 11.39 -20.56
N LYS A 862 -2.13 12.26 -19.73
CA LYS A 862 -3.44 12.03 -19.11
C LYS A 862 -4.34 13.26 -19.21
N ASP A 863 -5.46 13.13 -19.92
CA ASP A 863 -6.47 14.17 -20.08
C ASP A 863 -5.88 15.49 -20.62
N ILE A 864 -5.17 15.40 -21.76
CA ILE A 864 -4.52 16.55 -22.42
C ILE A 864 -4.52 16.43 -23.96
N THR A 865 -4.71 17.54 -24.66
CA THR A 865 -4.69 17.60 -26.13
C THR A 865 -3.36 18.15 -26.65
N LEU A 866 -2.75 17.43 -27.59
CA LEU A 866 -1.61 17.86 -28.39
C LEU A 866 -2.12 18.25 -29.80
N LYS A 867 -1.81 19.46 -30.29
CA LYS A 867 -2.28 19.91 -31.60
C LYS A 867 -1.28 20.75 -32.41
N ASN A 868 -1.50 20.77 -33.73
CA ASN A 868 -0.82 21.64 -34.70
C ASN A 868 0.72 21.55 -34.67
N ALA A 869 1.27 20.34 -34.53
CA ALA A 869 2.70 20.13 -34.62
C ALA A 869 3.12 19.91 -36.08
N GLN A 870 4.29 20.41 -36.47
CA GLN A 870 4.77 20.23 -37.84
C GLN A 870 6.29 20.11 -37.89
N VAL A 871 6.75 19.14 -38.66
CA VAL A 871 8.15 18.97 -39.09
C VAL A 871 8.23 18.84 -40.61
N GLY A 872 9.43 18.96 -41.18
CA GLY A 872 9.64 18.78 -42.62
C GLY A 872 9.27 17.38 -43.12
N SER A 873 8.99 17.24 -44.42
CA SER A 873 8.60 15.96 -45.05
C SER A 873 9.66 14.85 -44.97
N THR A 874 10.91 15.19 -44.64
CA THR A 874 12.01 14.25 -44.39
C THR A 874 12.18 13.86 -42.92
N ASN A 875 11.29 14.34 -42.03
CA ASN A 875 11.33 14.08 -40.59
C ASN A 875 10.08 13.33 -40.14
N GLU A 876 10.18 12.60 -39.05
CA GLU A 876 9.10 11.77 -38.48
C GLU A 876 8.57 12.33 -37.16
N GLY A 877 7.38 11.90 -36.73
CA GLY A 877 6.83 12.19 -35.40
C GLY A 877 6.53 13.68 -35.21
N GLY A 878 5.39 14.14 -35.70
CA GLY A 878 4.96 15.53 -35.56
C GLY A 878 4.54 15.85 -34.13
N GLY A 879 3.47 15.23 -33.64
CA GLY A 879 3.06 15.30 -32.23
C GLY A 879 4.13 14.67 -31.33
N VAL A 880 4.37 13.36 -31.50
CA VAL A 880 5.39 12.63 -30.72
C VAL A 880 6.30 11.78 -31.63
N TYR A 881 7.61 11.98 -31.50
CA TYR A 881 8.63 11.04 -31.97
C TYR A 881 9.06 10.13 -30.81
N ILE A 882 8.91 8.81 -30.96
CA ILE A 882 9.34 7.83 -29.95
C ILE A 882 10.54 7.06 -30.50
N ASP A 883 11.76 7.40 -30.05
CA ASP A 883 12.99 6.68 -30.44
C ASP A 883 13.07 5.29 -29.80
N ASN A 884 14.02 4.46 -30.23
CA ASN A 884 14.21 3.13 -29.68
C ASN A 884 14.46 3.17 -28.16
N GLY A 885 13.64 2.45 -27.39
CA GLY A 885 13.66 2.46 -25.92
C GLY A 885 12.95 3.63 -25.25
N GLY A 886 12.44 4.62 -26.01
CA GLY A 886 11.47 5.60 -25.49
C GLY A 886 10.08 4.98 -25.35
N THR A 887 9.23 5.51 -24.46
CA THR A 887 7.86 5.02 -24.24
C THR A 887 6.85 6.15 -24.15
N LEU A 888 5.79 6.10 -24.97
CA LEU A 888 4.59 6.93 -24.81
C LEU A 888 3.46 6.09 -24.21
N ILE A 889 2.74 6.64 -23.23
CA ILE A 889 1.49 6.09 -22.70
C ILE A 889 0.42 7.19 -22.78
N MET A 890 -0.70 6.92 -23.45
CA MET A 890 -1.86 7.81 -23.51
C MET A 890 -3.02 7.23 -22.70
N GLN A 891 -3.49 7.99 -21.71
CA GLN A 891 -4.56 7.63 -20.78
C GLN A 891 -5.68 8.68 -20.78
N GLY A 892 -6.85 8.30 -20.27
CA GLY A 892 -7.99 9.22 -20.12
C GLY A 892 -8.47 9.75 -21.47
N SER A 893 -8.76 11.05 -21.55
CA SER A 893 -9.20 11.78 -22.75
C SER A 893 -8.07 12.32 -23.63
N SER A 894 -6.82 11.82 -23.46
CA SER A 894 -5.65 12.37 -24.15
C SER A 894 -5.76 12.26 -25.67
N THR A 895 -5.59 13.37 -26.36
CA THR A 895 -5.80 13.48 -27.82
C THR A 895 -4.56 14.03 -28.52
N ILE A 896 -4.24 13.49 -29.70
CA ILE A 896 -3.23 14.06 -30.62
C ILE A 896 -3.92 14.33 -31.96
N THR A 897 -4.00 15.60 -32.37
CA THR A 897 -4.78 16.04 -33.54
C THR A 897 -4.02 17.03 -34.43
N ASN A 898 -4.34 17.06 -35.73
CA ASN A 898 -3.86 18.06 -36.69
C ASN A 898 -2.33 18.27 -36.72
N CYS A 899 -1.53 17.23 -36.47
CA CYS A 899 -0.07 17.27 -36.51
C CYS A 899 0.50 16.55 -37.75
N LYS A 900 1.66 17.00 -38.26
CA LYS A 900 2.19 16.61 -39.58
C LYS A 900 3.69 16.29 -39.56
N ALA A 901 4.04 15.22 -40.28
CA ALA A 901 5.42 14.76 -40.52
C ALA A 901 5.46 13.95 -41.83
N GLY A 902 6.64 13.54 -42.31
CA GLY A 902 6.77 12.59 -43.42
C GLY A 902 6.28 11.18 -43.05
N LYS A 903 6.56 10.76 -41.81
CA LYS A 903 6.06 9.53 -41.17
C LYS A 903 5.47 9.88 -39.80
N GLY A 904 4.22 9.49 -39.54
CA GLY A 904 3.59 9.60 -38.22
C GLY A 904 3.42 11.04 -37.76
N GLY A 905 2.59 11.84 -38.45
CA GLY A 905 2.36 13.22 -38.03
C GLY A 905 1.74 13.31 -36.64
N GLY A 906 0.89 12.36 -36.26
CA GLY A 906 0.45 12.19 -34.87
C GLY A 906 1.55 11.59 -34.01
N VAL A 907 1.92 10.34 -34.28
CA VAL A 907 2.94 9.59 -33.52
C VAL A 907 3.83 8.77 -34.45
N TYR A 908 5.14 8.81 -34.25
CA TYR A 908 6.10 7.89 -34.87
C TYR A 908 6.67 6.93 -33.83
N VAL A 909 6.50 5.62 -34.05
CA VAL A 909 6.77 4.56 -33.06
C VAL A 909 7.96 3.70 -33.51
N LYS A 910 9.14 4.05 -33.00
CA LYS A 910 10.36 3.22 -33.02
C LYS A 910 10.68 2.66 -31.63
N GLY A 911 10.19 3.30 -30.56
CA GLY A 911 10.15 2.76 -29.18
C GLY A 911 8.87 1.96 -28.88
N THR A 912 8.23 2.25 -27.75
CA THR A 912 6.97 1.64 -27.29
C THR A 912 5.85 2.67 -27.24
N PHE A 913 4.65 2.30 -27.68
CA PHE A 913 3.45 3.13 -27.59
C PHE A 913 2.29 2.36 -26.95
N LYS A 914 1.67 2.94 -25.91
CA LYS A 914 0.54 2.37 -25.17
C LYS A 914 -0.67 3.30 -25.17
N MET A 915 -1.88 2.74 -25.26
CA MET A 915 -3.15 3.49 -25.24
C MET A 915 -4.23 2.80 -24.40
N GLU A 916 -5.06 3.59 -23.71
CA GLU A 916 -6.24 3.12 -22.97
C GLU A 916 -7.28 4.24 -22.75
N GLY A 917 -8.53 3.87 -22.44
CA GLY A 917 -9.61 4.81 -22.12
C GLY A 917 -10.16 5.53 -23.36
N SER A 918 -10.24 6.85 -23.31
CA SER A 918 -10.71 7.70 -24.42
C SER A 918 -9.53 8.31 -25.20
N ALA A 919 -8.36 7.66 -25.19
CA ALA A 919 -7.19 8.08 -25.95
C ALA A 919 -7.48 8.13 -27.46
N LEU A 920 -6.96 9.16 -28.15
CA LEU A 920 -7.29 9.43 -29.54
C LEU A 920 -6.11 9.99 -30.33
N VAL A 921 -5.85 9.45 -31.53
CA VAL A 921 -4.97 10.05 -32.55
C VAL A 921 -5.79 10.22 -33.83
N THR A 922 -6.18 11.47 -34.12
CA THR A 922 -7.22 11.81 -35.12
C THR A 922 -6.82 13.01 -35.98
N ASP A 923 -7.62 13.35 -36.99
CA ASP A 923 -7.37 14.51 -37.85
C ASP A 923 -8.69 15.17 -38.22
N GLU A 924 -8.84 16.45 -37.92
CA GLU A 924 -10.00 17.27 -38.30
C GLU A 924 -9.88 17.77 -39.75
N THR A 925 -8.68 17.66 -40.35
CA THR A 925 -8.32 18.16 -41.70
C THR A 925 -8.06 17.05 -42.74
N GLY A 926 -8.01 15.79 -42.28
CA GLY A 926 -8.04 14.58 -43.11
C GLY A 926 -6.71 14.13 -43.76
N ARG A 927 -5.56 14.72 -43.43
CA ARG A 927 -4.23 14.34 -43.98
C ARG A 927 -3.09 14.42 -42.95
N ASP A 928 -2.35 13.31 -42.86
CA ASP A 928 -1.03 13.15 -42.24
C ASP A 928 -0.93 13.08 -40.69
N ASN A 929 -2.01 13.16 -39.90
CA ASN A 929 -1.96 12.88 -38.44
C ASN A 929 -2.15 11.39 -38.10
N GLU A 930 -1.35 10.48 -38.67
CA GLU A 930 -1.42 9.05 -38.37
C GLU A 930 -0.40 8.59 -37.30
N VAL A 931 -0.59 7.36 -36.81
CA VAL A 931 0.40 6.60 -36.04
C VAL A 931 1.23 5.77 -37.01
N TYR A 932 2.52 6.04 -37.12
CA TYR A 932 3.44 5.27 -37.95
C TYR A 932 4.22 4.26 -37.10
N LEU A 933 4.16 2.99 -37.47
CA LEU A 933 4.88 1.89 -36.81
C LEU A 933 6.11 1.49 -37.63
N GLU A 934 7.30 1.60 -37.06
CA GLU A 934 8.51 0.97 -37.63
C GLU A 934 8.43 -0.56 -37.58
N SER A 935 9.30 -1.24 -38.33
CA SER A 935 9.24 -2.71 -38.47
C SER A 935 9.30 -3.44 -37.12
N GLY A 936 8.42 -4.43 -36.97
CA GLY A 936 8.20 -5.17 -35.71
C GLY A 936 7.55 -4.38 -34.56
N LYS A 937 7.26 -3.09 -34.69
CA LYS A 937 6.63 -2.26 -33.64
C LYS A 937 5.10 -2.30 -33.72
N THR A 938 4.43 -2.24 -32.57
CA THR A 938 2.96 -2.38 -32.43
C THR A 938 2.41 -1.36 -31.43
N VAL A 939 1.11 -1.03 -31.52
CA VAL A 939 0.40 -0.31 -30.44
C VAL A 939 0.00 -1.29 -29.33
N THR A 940 0.35 -1.03 -28.07
CA THR A 940 -0.13 -1.83 -26.93
C THR A 940 -1.41 -1.22 -26.36
N VAL A 941 -2.49 -1.98 -26.31
CA VAL A 941 -3.76 -1.56 -25.69
C VAL A 941 -3.83 -2.12 -24.27
N THR A 942 -3.65 -1.26 -23.26
CA THR A 942 -3.58 -1.66 -21.84
C THR A 942 -4.92 -1.63 -21.11
N GLY A 943 -5.91 -0.94 -21.68
CA GLY A 943 -7.28 -0.86 -21.17
C GLY A 943 -8.26 -0.67 -22.33
N ALA A 944 -9.57 -0.83 -22.08
CA ALA A 944 -10.60 -0.66 -23.12
C ALA A 944 -10.51 0.72 -23.79
N LEU A 945 -10.57 0.75 -25.13
CA LEU A 945 -10.58 1.98 -25.93
C LEU A 945 -12.00 2.35 -26.37
N ALA A 946 -12.45 3.54 -25.98
CA ALA A 946 -13.79 4.05 -26.28
C ALA A 946 -13.94 4.49 -27.75
N ASN A 947 -12.88 5.06 -28.33
CA ASN A 947 -12.90 5.61 -29.69
C ASN A 947 -12.81 4.52 -30.77
N LYS A 948 -13.54 4.73 -31.87
CA LYS A 948 -13.64 3.80 -33.01
C LYS A 948 -13.64 4.56 -34.35
N PRO A 949 -12.49 4.72 -35.03
CA PRO A 949 -11.16 4.34 -34.58
C PRO A 949 -10.63 5.24 -33.45
N ALA A 950 -9.72 4.69 -32.64
CA ALA A 950 -8.88 5.42 -31.69
C ALA A 950 -7.55 5.91 -32.33
N ALA A 951 -7.10 5.25 -33.40
CA ALA A 951 -5.96 5.70 -34.20
C ALA A 951 -6.07 5.24 -35.66
N LYS A 952 -5.51 6.04 -36.57
CA LYS A 952 -5.18 5.61 -37.94
C LYS A 952 -3.72 5.12 -37.97
N ILE A 953 -3.46 3.92 -38.47
CA ILE A 953 -2.13 3.26 -38.45
C ILE A 953 -1.54 3.19 -39.86
N ARG A 954 -0.26 3.56 -40.00
CA ARG A 954 0.61 3.26 -41.15
C ARG A 954 1.78 2.40 -40.67
N VAL A 955 2.26 1.45 -41.47
CA VAL A 955 3.41 0.60 -41.11
C VAL A 955 4.59 0.82 -42.07
N ALA A 956 5.80 0.48 -41.63
CA ALA A 956 6.98 0.43 -42.49
C ALA A 956 7.01 -0.77 -43.43
N ASP A 957 6.42 -1.88 -42.98
CA ASP A 957 6.57 -3.23 -43.51
C ASP A 957 5.19 -3.89 -43.63
N TYR A 958 4.57 -3.71 -44.80
CA TYR A 958 3.31 -4.35 -45.17
C TYR A 958 3.59 -5.80 -45.60
N GLN A 959 3.29 -6.77 -44.72
CA GLN A 959 3.60 -8.19 -44.91
C GLN A 959 2.55 -9.10 -44.21
N LYS A 960 2.38 -10.35 -44.67
CA LYS A 960 1.47 -11.34 -44.03
C LYS A 960 1.74 -11.44 -42.52
N ASN A 961 0.68 -11.63 -41.72
CA ASN A 961 0.72 -11.72 -40.25
C ASN A 961 1.25 -10.47 -39.52
N ARG A 962 1.52 -9.33 -40.19
CA ARG A 962 2.01 -8.11 -39.52
C ARG A 962 1.04 -7.64 -38.45
N VAL A 963 1.49 -7.70 -37.20
CA VAL A 963 0.74 -7.20 -36.05
C VAL A 963 0.75 -5.67 -36.06
N LEU A 964 -0.42 -5.07 -35.88
CA LEU A 964 -0.65 -3.62 -35.80
C LEU A 964 -0.80 -3.19 -34.33
N ALA A 965 -1.58 -3.96 -33.56
CA ALA A 965 -1.81 -3.72 -32.15
C ALA A 965 -1.89 -5.03 -31.34
N VAL A 966 -1.58 -4.95 -30.05
CA VAL A 966 -1.57 -6.08 -29.10
C VAL A 966 -2.30 -5.73 -27.82
N GLY A 967 -2.93 -6.71 -27.19
CA GLY A 967 -3.64 -6.61 -25.92
C GLY A 967 -5.01 -7.28 -25.96
N GLU A 968 -5.48 -7.77 -24.81
CA GLU A 968 -6.81 -8.39 -24.68
C GLU A 968 -7.91 -7.45 -25.19
N HIS A 969 -7.85 -6.18 -24.75
CA HIS A 969 -8.81 -5.13 -25.10
C HIS A 969 -8.63 -4.54 -26.52
N ALA A 970 -7.58 -4.91 -27.27
CA ALA A 970 -7.38 -4.41 -28.63
C ALA A 970 -8.41 -5.03 -29.60
N LYS A 971 -9.10 -4.20 -30.39
CA LYS A 971 -10.09 -4.66 -31.39
C LYS A 971 -9.86 -4.04 -32.77
N LYS A 972 -10.32 -4.71 -33.82
CA LYS A 972 -10.32 -4.21 -35.22
C LYS A 972 -10.93 -2.80 -35.32
N GLU A 973 -12.06 -2.59 -34.66
CA GLU A 973 -12.80 -1.32 -34.61
C GLU A 973 -12.04 -0.14 -33.98
N ASN A 974 -10.98 -0.36 -33.19
CA ASN A 974 -10.17 0.73 -32.63
C ASN A 974 -9.12 1.27 -33.62
N PHE A 975 -8.90 0.63 -34.77
CA PHE A 975 -7.82 0.99 -35.68
C PHE A 975 -8.27 1.06 -37.14
N GLN A 976 -7.99 2.17 -37.81
CA GLN A 976 -8.15 2.31 -39.26
C GLN A 976 -6.78 2.20 -39.93
N LEU A 977 -6.66 1.49 -41.05
CA LEU A 977 -5.41 1.46 -41.81
C LEU A 977 -5.25 2.74 -42.67
N ALA A 978 -4.02 3.23 -42.80
CA ALA A 978 -3.66 4.28 -43.74
C ALA A 978 -3.39 3.68 -45.13
N PRO A 979 -3.95 4.26 -46.21
CA PRO A 979 -3.75 3.76 -47.56
C PRO A 979 -2.31 3.99 -48.04
N VAL A 980 -1.72 2.96 -48.65
CA VAL A 980 -0.40 2.99 -49.31
C VAL A 980 -0.48 2.09 -50.54
N GLY A 981 0.05 2.55 -51.68
CA GLY A 981 0.32 1.72 -52.87
C GLY A 981 -0.88 1.26 -53.72
N GLY A 982 -2.08 1.14 -53.14
CA GLY A 982 -3.29 0.66 -53.83
C GLY A 982 -3.81 -0.71 -53.35
N ASN A 983 -3.07 -1.39 -52.47
CA ASN A 983 -3.38 -2.77 -52.07
C ASN A 983 -4.34 -2.82 -50.86
N ASN A 984 -5.41 -3.60 -50.97
CA ASN A 984 -6.47 -3.72 -49.96
C ASN A 984 -6.09 -4.65 -48.80
N TRP A 985 -5.12 -4.23 -47.98
CA TRP A 985 -4.67 -4.98 -46.79
C TRP A 985 -5.78 -5.18 -45.75
N ARG A 986 -6.26 -6.43 -45.63
CA ARG A 986 -7.25 -6.86 -44.64
C ARG A 986 -6.60 -7.21 -43.30
N TYR A 987 -7.34 -6.98 -42.21
CA TYR A 987 -6.92 -7.27 -40.84
C TYR A 987 -8.09 -7.67 -39.94
N LYS A 988 -7.85 -8.51 -38.93
CA LYS A 988 -8.82 -8.86 -37.89
C LYS A 988 -8.15 -9.02 -36.52
N LYS A 989 -8.95 -9.26 -35.48
CA LYS A 989 -8.44 -9.65 -34.15
C LYS A 989 -8.25 -11.18 -34.14
N VAL A 990 -7.04 -11.63 -33.83
CA VAL A 990 -6.69 -13.05 -33.66
C VAL A 990 -6.12 -13.20 -32.26
N GLY A 991 -6.92 -13.74 -31.33
CA GLY A 991 -6.58 -13.74 -29.90
C GLY A 991 -6.30 -12.33 -29.36
N ASN A 992 -5.09 -12.12 -28.86
CA ASN A 992 -4.63 -10.84 -28.30
C ASN A 992 -3.94 -9.93 -29.33
N GLU A 993 -3.95 -10.26 -30.62
CA GLU A 993 -3.36 -9.47 -31.71
C GLU A 993 -4.44 -8.87 -32.62
N VAL A 994 -4.20 -7.67 -33.14
CA VAL A 994 -4.88 -7.14 -34.33
C VAL A 994 -3.82 -7.09 -35.44
N LYS A 995 -3.97 -7.90 -36.49
CA LYS A 995 -2.93 -8.12 -37.51
C LYS A 995 -3.47 -8.31 -38.92
N PHE A 996 -2.61 -8.12 -39.92
CA PHE A 996 -2.93 -8.47 -41.30
C PHE A 996 -3.19 -9.98 -41.46
N VAL A 997 -4.16 -10.31 -42.29
CA VAL A 997 -4.65 -11.67 -42.56
C VAL A 997 -4.67 -11.96 -44.06
N THR A 998 -4.79 -13.24 -44.38
CA THR A 998 -4.83 -13.81 -45.73
C THR A 998 -6.23 -14.28 -46.08
N GLY A 999 -6.49 -14.46 -47.37
CA GLY A 999 -7.67 -15.16 -47.84
C GLY A 999 -7.46 -16.67 -47.79
N LYS A 1000 -8.49 -17.39 -47.36
CA LYS A 1000 -8.59 -18.84 -47.47
C LYS A 1000 -9.75 -19.20 -48.38
N LEU A 1001 -9.45 -19.79 -49.53
CA LEU A 1001 -10.40 -20.37 -50.46
C LEU A 1001 -10.64 -21.83 -50.07
N THR A 1002 -11.90 -22.19 -49.79
CA THR A 1002 -12.34 -23.58 -49.59
C THR A 1002 -13.17 -24.00 -50.80
N TYR A 1003 -12.70 -25.02 -51.52
CA TYR A 1003 -13.36 -25.56 -52.71
C TYR A 1003 -13.76 -27.01 -52.47
N THR A 1004 -15.02 -27.36 -52.74
CA THR A 1004 -15.61 -28.67 -52.44
C THR A 1004 -16.24 -29.28 -53.69
N ILE A 1005 -15.85 -30.49 -54.07
CA ILE A 1005 -16.63 -31.32 -54.99
C ILE A 1005 -17.73 -32.01 -54.19
N GLU A 1006 -18.99 -31.67 -54.43
CA GLU A 1006 -20.14 -32.25 -53.72
C GLU A 1006 -20.51 -33.62 -54.32
N LYS A 1007 -20.70 -33.68 -55.64
CA LYS A 1007 -21.11 -34.88 -56.38
C LYS A 1007 -20.87 -34.74 -57.89
N ILE A 1008 -20.80 -35.88 -58.57
CA ILE A 1008 -20.92 -35.98 -60.04
C ILE A 1008 -22.26 -36.66 -60.41
N ILE A 1009 -22.85 -36.28 -61.54
CA ILE A 1009 -24.15 -36.72 -62.04
C ILE A 1009 -23.95 -37.26 -63.47
N SER A 1010 -24.46 -38.46 -63.77
CA SER A 1010 -24.49 -38.97 -65.14
C SER A 1010 -25.70 -38.44 -65.89
N ILE A 1011 -25.47 -37.84 -67.06
CA ILE A 1011 -26.50 -37.21 -67.89
C ILE A 1011 -26.76 -38.04 -69.15
N LYS A 1012 -25.76 -38.59 -69.84
CA LYS A 1012 -25.98 -39.48 -70.99
C LYS A 1012 -24.74 -40.33 -71.32
N GLU A 1013 -24.99 -41.60 -71.59
CA GLU A 1013 -24.08 -42.62 -72.15
C GLU A 1013 -24.29 -42.64 -73.68
N HIS A 1014 -23.21 -42.72 -74.48
CA HIS A 1014 -23.31 -42.70 -75.96
C HIS A 1014 -22.69 -43.92 -76.65
N ASP A 1015 -21.90 -44.74 -75.96
CA ASP A 1015 -21.28 -45.96 -76.51
C ASP A 1015 -22.28 -47.09 -76.84
N GLY A 1016 -23.50 -47.01 -76.30
CA GLY A 1016 -24.56 -48.00 -76.47
C GLY A 1016 -24.49 -49.19 -75.51
N ALA A 1017 -23.70 -49.10 -74.44
CA ALA A 1017 -23.76 -50.03 -73.32
C ALA A 1017 -25.01 -49.77 -72.44
N THR A 1018 -25.06 -50.43 -71.27
CA THR A 1018 -26.19 -50.39 -70.32
C THR A 1018 -25.76 -50.02 -68.90
N ASP A 1019 -24.49 -49.68 -68.73
CA ASP A 1019 -23.78 -49.55 -67.45
C ASP A 1019 -22.45 -48.81 -67.70
N ALA A 1020 -22.50 -47.55 -68.18
CA ALA A 1020 -21.33 -46.70 -68.43
C ALA A 1020 -20.28 -46.79 -67.32
N GLU A 1021 -18.99 -46.72 -67.65
CA GLU A 1021 -17.90 -46.81 -66.66
C GLU A 1021 -17.12 -45.50 -66.54
N TYR A 1022 -17.63 -44.56 -65.72
CA TYR A 1022 -16.98 -43.26 -65.51
C TYR A 1022 -15.85 -43.29 -64.49
N TYR A 1023 -14.73 -42.64 -64.81
CA TYR A 1023 -13.62 -42.43 -63.89
C TYR A 1023 -13.02 -41.02 -64.05
N TRP A 1024 -12.37 -40.49 -63.01
CA TRP A 1024 -11.98 -39.08 -62.97
C TRP A 1024 -10.81 -38.74 -62.05
N THR A 1025 -10.23 -37.55 -62.27
CA THR A 1025 -9.33 -36.86 -61.34
C THR A 1025 -9.67 -35.38 -61.32
N MET A 1026 -9.97 -34.84 -60.14
CA MET A 1026 -10.37 -33.45 -59.93
C MET A 1026 -9.39 -32.79 -58.96
N LYS A 1027 -8.83 -31.65 -59.36
CA LYS A 1027 -7.72 -30.98 -58.66
C LYS A 1027 -7.99 -29.49 -58.43
N LEU A 1028 -7.35 -28.91 -57.41
CA LEU A 1028 -7.34 -27.48 -57.12
C LEU A 1028 -5.89 -27.03 -56.91
N ASP A 1029 -5.42 -26.04 -57.68
CA ASP A 1029 -4.00 -25.59 -57.71
C ASP A 1029 -3.01 -26.78 -57.78
N GLY A 1030 -3.36 -27.79 -58.59
CA GLY A 1030 -2.61 -29.04 -58.76
C GLY A 1030 -2.82 -30.12 -57.70
N GLN A 1031 -3.34 -29.79 -56.51
CA GLN A 1031 -3.62 -30.73 -55.41
C GLN A 1031 -4.88 -31.56 -55.70
N ASN A 1032 -4.89 -32.84 -55.32
CA ASN A 1032 -6.02 -33.75 -55.60
C ASN A 1032 -7.19 -33.51 -54.63
N VAL A 1033 -8.34 -33.05 -55.14
CA VAL A 1033 -9.58 -32.92 -54.36
C VAL A 1033 -10.30 -34.27 -54.30
N HIS A 1034 -10.41 -34.96 -55.44
CA HIS A 1034 -10.93 -36.32 -55.51
C HIS A 1034 -10.54 -37.00 -56.82
N SER A 1035 -10.21 -38.29 -56.76
CA SER A 1035 -9.94 -39.12 -57.93
C SER A 1035 -10.57 -40.50 -57.80
N LEU A 1036 -11.29 -40.95 -58.83
CA LEU A 1036 -11.74 -42.33 -58.99
C LEU A 1036 -10.93 -42.97 -60.13
N GLY A 1037 -10.17 -44.03 -59.84
CA GLY A 1037 -9.31 -44.70 -60.83
C GLY A 1037 -10.08 -45.64 -61.76
N ARG A 1038 -9.54 -45.87 -62.97
CA ARG A 1038 -10.13 -46.67 -64.07
C ARG A 1038 -10.64 -48.07 -63.66
N ASP A 1039 -9.94 -48.73 -62.74
CA ASP A 1039 -10.29 -50.08 -62.28
C ASP A 1039 -11.50 -50.08 -61.33
N ASN A 1040 -11.80 -48.93 -60.72
CA ASN A 1040 -12.95 -48.68 -59.84
C ASN A 1040 -14.01 -47.79 -60.52
N ALA A 1041 -14.03 -47.73 -61.85
CA ALA A 1041 -14.94 -46.87 -62.62
C ALA A 1041 -16.41 -47.07 -62.20
N TRP A 1042 -17.10 -45.95 -61.98
CA TRP A 1042 -18.46 -45.92 -61.44
C TRP A 1042 -19.49 -46.23 -62.52
N LYS A 1043 -20.47 -47.09 -62.16
CA LYS A 1043 -21.53 -47.58 -63.05
C LYS A 1043 -22.92 -47.01 -62.72
N PRO A 1044 -23.30 -45.83 -63.27
CA PRO A 1044 -24.65 -45.28 -63.14
C PRO A 1044 -25.66 -46.01 -64.04
N LYS A 1045 -26.18 -47.14 -63.56
CA LYS A 1045 -27.14 -48.04 -64.26
C LYS A 1045 -28.44 -47.42 -64.83
N LYS A 1046 -28.65 -46.12 -64.63
CA LYS A 1046 -29.75 -45.29 -65.18
C LYS A 1046 -29.26 -43.84 -65.27
N LYS A 1047 -29.64 -43.12 -66.33
CA LYS A 1047 -29.50 -41.66 -66.47
C LYS A 1047 -29.99 -40.92 -65.21
N GLY A 1048 -29.29 -39.85 -64.83
CA GLY A 1048 -29.62 -39.01 -63.68
C GLY A 1048 -29.15 -39.55 -62.33
N LYS A 1049 -28.43 -40.68 -62.29
CA LYS A 1049 -27.78 -41.16 -61.05
C LYS A 1049 -26.62 -40.24 -60.65
N THR A 1050 -26.33 -40.23 -59.35
CA THR A 1050 -25.29 -39.39 -58.74
C THR A 1050 -24.26 -40.23 -57.98
N TYR A 1051 -23.00 -39.81 -58.01
CA TYR A 1051 -21.95 -40.30 -57.11
C TYR A 1051 -21.60 -39.16 -56.16
N ASN A 1052 -21.84 -39.37 -54.87
CA ASN A 1052 -21.58 -38.37 -53.84
C ASN A 1052 -20.09 -38.39 -53.47
N ILE A 1053 -19.47 -37.23 -53.43
CA ILE A 1053 -18.03 -37.05 -53.21
C ILE A 1053 -17.78 -36.32 -51.89
N ASN A 1054 -18.36 -35.13 -51.73
CA ASN A 1054 -18.21 -34.24 -50.57
C ASN A 1054 -16.76 -34.07 -50.07
N SER A 1055 -15.80 -34.02 -51.00
CA SER A 1055 -14.38 -33.82 -50.71
C SER A 1055 -13.97 -32.37 -50.94
N SER A 1056 -13.14 -31.83 -50.06
CA SER A 1056 -12.77 -30.40 -50.06
C SER A 1056 -11.25 -30.22 -50.05
N GLN A 1057 -10.77 -29.17 -50.71
CA GLN A 1057 -9.40 -28.71 -50.69
C GLN A 1057 -9.38 -27.22 -50.36
N GLU A 1058 -8.40 -26.78 -49.58
CA GLU A 1058 -8.19 -25.37 -49.25
C GLU A 1058 -6.93 -24.81 -49.91
N VAL A 1059 -6.96 -23.53 -50.29
CA VAL A 1059 -5.83 -22.75 -50.82
C VAL A 1059 -5.79 -21.41 -50.09
N LEU A 1060 -4.60 -21.03 -49.62
CA LEU A 1060 -4.33 -19.73 -49.01
C LEU A 1060 -3.80 -18.75 -50.06
N PHE A 1061 -4.20 -17.49 -49.97
CA PHE A 1061 -3.75 -16.42 -50.87
C PHE A 1061 -3.62 -15.08 -50.14
N ASP A 1062 -2.67 -14.24 -50.58
CA ASP A 1062 -2.48 -12.88 -50.08
C ASP A 1062 -3.38 -11.89 -50.84
N TYR A 1063 -3.97 -10.93 -50.11
CA TYR A 1063 -4.92 -9.94 -50.64
C TYR A 1063 -4.25 -8.77 -51.38
N THR A 1064 -2.97 -8.88 -51.70
CA THR A 1064 -2.17 -7.84 -52.36
C THR A 1064 -2.08 -8.01 -53.88
N ASP A 1065 -2.33 -9.22 -54.36
CA ASP A 1065 -2.00 -9.67 -55.70
C ASP A 1065 -3.25 -10.28 -56.34
N ASP A 1066 -3.44 -10.06 -57.64
CA ASP A 1066 -4.47 -10.76 -58.42
C ASP A 1066 -4.14 -12.26 -58.43
N LYS A 1067 -5.01 -13.10 -57.86
CA LYS A 1067 -4.75 -14.53 -57.68
C LYS A 1067 -5.78 -15.38 -58.42
N THR A 1068 -5.29 -16.15 -59.40
CA THR A 1068 -6.03 -17.25 -60.01
C THR A 1068 -5.69 -18.59 -59.33
N VAL A 1069 -6.71 -19.43 -59.11
CA VAL A 1069 -6.63 -20.80 -58.61
C VAL A 1069 -7.36 -21.70 -59.59
N GLY A 1070 -6.62 -22.59 -60.26
CA GLY A 1070 -7.21 -23.48 -61.26
C GLY A 1070 -7.92 -24.69 -60.63
N ALA A 1071 -9.22 -24.85 -60.89
CA ALA A 1071 -9.99 -26.06 -60.63
C ALA A 1071 -9.96 -26.96 -61.89
N TYR A 1072 -9.18 -28.03 -61.84
CA TYR A 1072 -8.95 -28.94 -62.97
C TYR A 1072 -9.84 -30.18 -62.89
N PHE A 1073 -10.39 -30.59 -64.03
CA PHE A 1073 -11.24 -31.76 -64.19
C PHE A 1073 -10.73 -32.61 -65.36
N LEU A 1074 -10.40 -33.87 -65.07
CA LEU A 1074 -10.26 -34.93 -66.06
C LEU A 1074 -11.34 -35.97 -65.80
N ILE A 1075 -12.23 -36.22 -66.76
CA ILE A 1075 -13.30 -37.22 -66.67
C ILE A 1075 -13.35 -38.02 -67.97
N LYS A 1076 -13.44 -39.35 -67.85
CA LYS A 1076 -13.49 -40.29 -68.97
C LYS A 1076 -14.59 -41.32 -68.81
N GLU A 1077 -15.19 -41.71 -69.92
CA GLU A 1077 -15.94 -42.96 -70.09
C GLU A 1077 -14.92 -44.07 -70.43
N LYS A 1078 -15.22 -45.35 -70.12
CA LYS A 1078 -14.26 -46.45 -70.27
C LYS A 1078 -14.79 -47.51 -71.21
N ASP A 1079 -14.06 -47.73 -72.29
CA ASP A 1079 -14.42 -48.65 -73.36
C ASP A 1079 -14.50 -50.10 -72.89
N LYS A 1080 -15.66 -50.72 -73.13
CA LYS A 1080 -15.93 -52.14 -72.83
C LYS A 1080 -14.99 -53.14 -73.51
N THR A 1081 -14.27 -52.73 -74.56
CA THR A 1081 -13.34 -53.57 -75.33
C THR A 1081 -11.95 -52.95 -75.54
N GLY A 1082 -11.64 -51.85 -74.84
CA GLY A 1082 -10.43 -51.05 -75.04
C GLY A 1082 -9.40 -51.11 -73.90
N GLY A 1083 -8.13 -50.88 -74.26
CA GLY A 1083 -7.12 -50.41 -73.31
C GLY A 1083 -7.35 -48.93 -72.97
N ALA A 1084 -6.64 -48.40 -71.96
CA ALA A 1084 -6.82 -47.01 -71.48
C ALA A 1084 -6.46 -45.90 -72.50
N SER A 1085 -5.96 -46.29 -73.68
CA SER A 1085 -5.77 -45.44 -74.87
C SER A 1085 -7.06 -45.15 -75.64
N ASN A 1086 -8.09 -45.97 -75.46
CA ASN A 1086 -9.32 -45.92 -76.24
C ASN A 1086 -10.43 -45.17 -75.46
N ASP A 1087 -10.43 -45.33 -74.13
CA ASP A 1087 -11.32 -44.67 -73.17
C ASP A 1087 -11.71 -43.24 -73.54
N ASP A 1088 -13.01 -43.04 -73.69
CA ASP A 1088 -13.54 -41.82 -74.26
C ASP A 1088 -13.40 -40.59 -73.35
N LEU A 1089 -12.77 -39.54 -73.88
CA LEU A 1089 -12.52 -38.31 -73.15
C LEU A 1089 -13.75 -37.39 -73.17
N ILE A 1090 -14.45 -37.33 -72.03
CA ILE A 1090 -15.57 -36.42 -71.82
C ILE A 1090 -15.06 -34.99 -71.67
N VAL A 1091 -14.12 -34.78 -70.74
CA VAL A 1091 -13.50 -33.46 -70.49
C VAL A 1091 -12.10 -33.59 -69.90
N GLU A 1092 -11.20 -32.74 -70.37
CA GLU A 1092 -9.94 -32.36 -69.71
C GLU A 1092 -9.85 -30.82 -69.75
N VAL A 1093 -10.08 -30.16 -68.61
CA VAL A 1093 -10.18 -28.69 -68.55
C VAL A 1093 -9.78 -28.14 -67.18
N THR A 1094 -9.26 -26.91 -67.15
CA THR A 1094 -9.16 -26.10 -65.94
C THR A 1094 -10.20 -24.98 -66.01
N LYS A 1095 -10.97 -24.79 -64.93
CA LYS A 1095 -11.81 -23.62 -64.72
C LYS A 1095 -11.15 -22.72 -63.66
N ASP A 1096 -10.99 -21.45 -63.99
CA ASP A 1096 -10.24 -20.51 -63.16
C ASP A 1096 -11.13 -19.84 -62.12
N ILE A 1097 -10.72 -19.94 -60.85
CA ILE A 1097 -11.28 -19.19 -59.73
C ILE A 1097 -10.36 -17.98 -59.52
N THR A 1098 -10.87 -16.75 -59.70
CA THR A 1098 -10.02 -15.55 -59.74
C THR A 1098 -10.40 -14.54 -58.66
N TYR A 1099 -9.47 -14.14 -57.81
CA TYR A 1099 -9.62 -13.07 -56.83
C TYR A 1099 -9.09 -11.74 -57.39
N GLN A 1100 -9.96 -10.73 -57.50
CA GLN A 1100 -9.67 -9.37 -57.94
C GLN A 1100 -10.63 -8.38 -57.24
N ASN A 1101 -10.20 -7.14 -57.03
CA ASN A 1101 -11.03 -6.04 -56.49
C ASN A 1101 -11.79 -6.35 -55.18
N ASP A 1102 -11.18 -7.14 -54.29
CA ASP A 1102 -11.78 -7.67 -53.06
C ASP A 1102 -13.03 -8.55 -53.24
N GLN A 1103 -13.14 -9.20 -54.40
CA GLN A 1103 -14.14 -10.22 -54.73
C GLN A 1103 -13.45 -11.46 -55.33
N LEU A 1104 -14.14 -12.60 -55.32
CA LEU A 1104 -13.65 -13.85 -55.91
C LEU A 1104 -14.67 -14.37 -56.92
N GLU A 1105 -14.26 -14.61 -58.16
CA GLU A 1105 -15.16 -14.93 -59.27
C GLU A 1105 -14.93 -16.34 -59.81
N PHE A 1106 -16.02 -17.02 -60.17
CA PHE A 1106 -16.01 -18.33 -60.81
C PHE A 1106 -17.24 -18.48 -61.72
N GLU A 1107 -17.06 -19.04 -62.93
CA GLU A 1107 -18.12 -19.21 -63.94
C GLU A 1107 -18.99 -17.94 -64.15
N GLY A 1108 -18.35 -16.77 -64.22
CA GLY A 1108 -19.03 -15.48 -64.40
C GLY A 1108 -19.87 -15.01 -63.19
N SER A 1109 -19.72 -15.64 -62.02
CA SER A 1109 -20.42 -15.27 -60.79
C SER A 1109 -19.44 -14.82 -59.70
N THR A 1110 -19.60 -13.59 -59.25
CA THR A 1110 -18.91 -13.04 -58.08
C THR A 1110 -19.36 -13.72 -56.79
N ILE A 1111 -18.44 -14.10 -55.92
CA ILE A 1111 -18.64 -14.73 -54.60
C ILE A 1111 -18.14 -13.74 -53.54
N SER A 1112 -19.03 -13.33 -52.62
CA SER A 1112 -18.69 -12.42 -51.53
C SER A 1112 -17.85 -13.11 -50.45
N LEU A 1113 -17.12 -12.31 -49.65
CA LEU A 1113 -16.49 -12.81 -48.41
C LEU A 1113 -17.50 -13.53 -47.51
N ASP A 1114 -17.05 -14.61 -46.88
CA ASP A 1114 -17.80 -15.48 -45.95
C ASP A 1114 -19.05 -16.16 -46.57
N GLN A 1115 -19.28 -15.97 -47.88
CA GLN A 1115 -20.35 -16.61 -48.63
C GLN A 1115 -19.88 -17.92 -49.25
N GLU A 1116 -20.69 -18.97 -49.11
CA GLU A 1116 -20.59 -20.17 -49.94
C GLU A 1116 -21.56 -20.07 -51.13
N LYS A 1117 -21.10 -20.43 -52.34
CA LYS A 1117 -21.95 -20.59 -53.53
C LYS A 1117 -21.78 -21.98 -54.15
N THR A 1118 -22.89 -22.54 -54.62
CA THR A 1118 -22.94 -23.82 -55.33
C THR A 1118 -23.00 -23.59 -56.84
N PHE A 1119 -22.22 -24.36 -57.58
CA PHE A 1119 -22.13 -24.35 -59.04
C PHE A 1119 -22.42 -25.74 -59.60
N ARG A 1120 -23.08 -25.81 -60.76
CA ARG A 1120 -23.25 -27.01 -61.57
C ARG A 1120 -22.49 -26.80 -62.87
N LEU A 1121 -21.43 -27.58 -63.06
CA LEU A 1121 -20.59 -27.54 -64.26
C LEU A 1121 -21.07 -28.65 -65.20
N GLU A 1122 -21.50 -28.27 -66.39
CA GLU A 1122 -22.08 -29.17 -67.38
C GLU A 1122 -21.00 -29.58 -68.41
N PHE A 1123 -20.65 -30.87 -68.44
CA PHE A 1123 -19.60 -31.43 -69.30
C PHE A 1123 -20.23 -32.44 -70.26
N HIS A 1124 -20.83 -31.92 -71.33
CA HIS A 1124 -21.64 -32.70 -72.28
C HIS A 1124 -20.90 -32.93 -73.60
N ASN A 1125 -20.27 -34.09 -73.74
CA ASN A 1125 -19.63 -34.49 -74.98
C ASN A 1125 -20.59 -35.36 -75.81
N LYS A 1126 -21.08 -34.80 -76.93
CA LYS A 1126 -22.22 -35.31 -77.71
C LYS A 1126 -22.00 -36.66 -78.38
N ASP A 1127 -20.76 -37.14 -78.41
CA ASP A 1127 -20.36 -38.40 -79.03
C ASP A 1127 -19.62 -39.33 -78.05
N LYS A 1128 -19.39 -38.91 -76.79
CA LYS A 1128 -18.41 -39.52 -75.84
C LYS A 1128 -18.81 -39.57 -74.35
N GLY A 1129 -20.03 -39.15 -74.01
CA GLY A 1129 -20.53 -39.09 -72.62
C GLY A 1129 -20.89 -37.68 -72.14
N GLU A 1130 -21.94 -37.59 -71.32
CA GLU A 1130 -22.41 -36.34 -70.71
C GLU A 1130 -22.52 -36.51 -69.19
N VAL A 1131 -21.83 -35.63 -68.44
CA VAL A 1131 -21.85 -35.61 -66.98
C VAL A 1131 -21.93 -34.17 -66.44
N ASP A 1132 -22.47 -34.00 -65.24
CA ASP A 1132 -22.40 -32.74 -64.51
C ASP A 1132 -21.61 -32.89 -63.21
N VAL A 1133 -20.80 -31.90 -62.86
CA VAL A 1133 -20.13 -31.83 -61.55
C VAL A 1133 -20.75 -30.71 -60.73
N VAL A 1134 -21.22 -31.04 -59.53
CA VAL A 1134 -21.69 -30.04 -58.55
C VAL A 1134 -20.56 -29.74 -57.57
N CYS A 1135 -20.14 -28.48 -57.51
CA CYS A 1135 -19.11 -28.01 -56.60
C CYS A 1135 -19.60 -26.81 -55.77
N ARG A 1136 -18.96 -26.57 -54.63
CA ARG A 1136 -19.25 -25.46 -53.71
C ARG A 1136 -17.96 -24.70 -53.42
N ILE A 1137 -18.05 -23.37 -53.43
CA ILE A 1137 -16.90 -22.47 -53.28
C ILE A 1137 -17.22 -21.43 -52.21
N ARG A 1138 -16.30 -21.27 -51.26
CA ARG A 1138 -16.34 -20.26 -50.18
C ARG A 1138 -14.97 -19.63 -50.02
N TRP A 1139 -14.91 -18.36 -49.61
CA TRP A 1139 -13.67 -17.77 -49.11
C TRP A 1139 -13.91 -16.91 -47.87
N GLU A 1140 -12.92 -16.87 -46.99
CA GLU A 1140 -12.97 -16.22 -45.67
C GLU A 1140 -11.58 -15.67 -45.28
N ASP A 1141 -11.52 -14.73 -44.33
CA ASP A 1141 -10.25 -14.29 -43.72
C ASP A 1141 -9.65 -15.42 -42.85
N GLU A 1142 -8.38 -15.79 -43.06
CA GLU A 1142 -7.58 -16.73 -42.23
C GLU A 1142 -7.28 -16.18 -40.82
#